data_AF-A0A7E5VW06-F1
#
_entry.id   AF-A0A7E5VW06-F1
#
_cell.length_a   1.000
_cell.length_b   1.000
_cell.length_c   1.000
_cell.angle_alpha   90.00
_cell.angle_beta   90.00
_cell.angle_gamma   90.00
#
_symmetry.space_group_name_H-M   'P 1'
#
loop_
_entity.id
_entity.type
_entity.pdbx_description
1 polymer ?
#
loop_
_entity_poly.entity_id
_entity_poly.type
_entity_poly.pdbx_seq_one_letter_code
_entity_poly.pdbx_strand_id
1 'polypeptide(L)'
;MRALFVTELFLWPRFHGTIIKSLKNRQAQVEELHIPLTSNMSYIQTCLLDIINYTVKQLKSINRTIDMQEITTENCITKKFHKILQSQLDCVWHQLSTRTKEYIQDLKVLRGMTVNLIHDDAVSFYALVSKYSTSEYAQVNSGWILLDSAEQLFRIAKSRVYNHKQEFDPETCPKWKCLSDLLTKEIPEEVRKKDGGNINKTKILVLCQDNRTCSQINNYLTMGTYKYLFYMAFRRDLNINTVSSKYTKLKKEVPVEEIKKEKSKSENQSEDKEEVNVEENKSNYILTLTQLDDKSCDDSMFEAASQIDNLDLTQLEMDKPVVCIQTFKDNGCNFSLERTLEALRPEYVILYHSDIAAVRQIELFESRKQPEEPASKVYFLIHDKTVEEQAYLTSLKREKQAFELLIHTKTVMVVPTYQDGKTEEYFNLNVEHEDSALDTRKAGGQNQQKEKPIVIVDMREFRSDLPALLHKKGINIEPVTIAIGDYILTPEICVERKSISDLIGSLNSGRLYTQCTQMSRNYTRPILLIEFDQNKPFNLQGHLVVSTDLSGTDIQQKLQLLTIHFPRLKLVWSPSPYATAELFYELKQGRKNPNVEEAIALNGDNTAEDMHYERYNIQVHDFVQKLPGVTSKNIARIMNRGKSLDHLITLNQKELQEIIENKVEAETLHAILHVKPRPVDTSNKDKKPFGKRKITGKLFITKKK
;
A
#
# COMPACT_ATOMS: atom_id res chain seq x y z
N MET A 1 23.96 -8.56 -13.35
CA MET A 1 25.21 -8.33 -14.09
C MET A 1 25.02 -8.50 -15.59
N ARG A 2 24.69 -9.70 -16.11
CA ARG A 2 24.43 -9.90 -17.55
C ARG A 2 23.41 -8.92 -18.15
N ALA A 3 22.26 -8.72 -17.49
CA ALA A 3 21.24 -7.77 -17.95
C ALA A 3 21.63 -6.28 -17.83
N LEU A 4 22.65 -5.97 -17.01
CA LEU A 4 23.18 -4.61 -16.84
C LEU A 4 24.43 -4.36 -17.69
N PHE A 5 24.90 -5.36 -18.45
CA PHE A 5 26.14 -5.33 -19.24
C PHE A 5 27.38 -4.89 -18.44
N VAL A 6 27.49 -5.36 -17.19
CA VAL A 6 28.65 -5.10 -16.33
C VAL A 6 29.41 -6.39 -16.05
N THR A 7 30.75 -6.28 -16.08
CA THR A 7 31.70 -7.37 -15.85
C THR A 7 32.15 -7.45 -14.39
N GLU A 8 32.30 -6.30 -13.72
CA GLU A 8 32.82 -6.20 -12.36
C GLU A 8 31.71 -6.03 -11.32
N LEU A 9 31.91 -6.64 -10.14
CA LEU A 9 31.02 -6.52 -8.98
C LEU A 9 31.80 -6.05 -7.76
N PHE A 10 31.50 -4.85 -7.27
CA PHE A 10 32.04 -4.33 -6.01
C PHE A 10 31.03 -4.54 -4.87
N LEU A 11 31.45 -5.24 -3.82
CA LEU A 11 30.64 -5.49 -2.62
C LEU A 11 31.23 -4.71 -1.44
N TRP A 12 30.43 -3.83 -0.84
CA TRP A 12 30.83 -2.99 0.30
C TRP A 12 29.90 -3.20 1.50
N PRO A 13 29.91 -4.39 2.14
CA PRO A 13 29.09 -4.64 3.32
C PRO A 13 29.58 -3.82 4.51
N ARG A 14 28.69 -3.50 5.46
CA ARG A 14 29.05 -2.76 6.69
C ARG A 14 30.18 -3.42 7.49
N PHE A 15 30.28 -4.75 7.47
CA PHE A 15 31.34 -5.50 8.15
C PHE A 15 32.67 -5.55 7.38
N HIS A 16 32.80 -4.80 6.27
CA HIS A 16 34.05 -4.67 5.53
C HIS A 16 35.11 -3.94 6.36
N GLY A 17 36.35 -4.44 6.36
CA GLY A 17 37.43 -3.94 7.23
C GLY A 17 37.68 -2.43 7.13
N THR A 18 37.70 -1.88 5.91
CA THR A 18 37.88 -0.43 5.67
C THR A 18 36.72 0.40 6.25
N ILE A 19 35.49 -0.08 6.11
CA ILE A 19 34.28 0.62 6.60
C ILE A 19 34.28 0.61 8.13
N ILE A 20 34.54 -0.55 8.74
CA ILE A 20 34.67 -0.67 10.20
C ILE A 20 35.75 0.29 10.72
N LYS A 21 36.91 0.36 10.07
CA LYS A 21 37.99 1.27 10.49
C LYS A 21 37.54 2.73 10.44
N SER A 22 36.84 3.13 9.38
CA SER A 22 36.31 4.50 9.23
C SER A 22 35.27 4.83 10.31
N LEU A 23 34.32 3.94 10.55
CA LEU A 23 33.23 4.12 11.53
C LEU A 23 33.66 3.95 12.99
N LYS A 24 34.83 3.35 13.26
CA LYS A 24 35.38 3.22 14.63
C LYS A 24 36.06 4.49 15.12
N ASN A 25 36.46 5.39 14.23
CA ASN A 25 37.15 6.62 14.63
C ASN A 25 36.26 7.51 15.51
N ARG A 26 34.94 7.50 15.26
CA ARG A 26 33.97 8.26 16.03
C ARG A 26 32.63 7.52 16.07
N GLN A 27 32.11 7.29 17.28
CA GLN A 27 30.88 6.54 17.51
C GLN A 27 29.98 7.29 18.47
N ALA A 28 28.67 7.22 18.21
CA ALA A 28 27.67 7.73 19.14
C ALA A 28 27.63 6.85 20.39
N GLN A 29 27.41 7.46 21.56
CA GLN A 29 27.19 6.71 22.80
C GLN A 29 25.78 6.12 22.76
N VAL A 30 25.66 4.80 22.79
CA VAL A 30 24.37 4.10 22.73
C VAL A 30 24.00 3.56 24.10
N GLU A 31 22.80 3.89 24.57
CA GLU A 31 22.21 3.32 25.78
C GLU A 31 20.91 2.59 25.44
N GLU A 32 20.89 1.29 25.73
CA GLU A 32 19.75 0.41 25.47
C GLU A 32 18.87 0.33 26.73
N LEU A 33 17.63 0.77 26.60
CA LEU A 33 16.64 0.75 27.66
C LEU A 33 15.63 -0.36 27.39
N HIS A 34 15.75 -1.43 28.16
CA HIS A 34 14.85 -2.59 28.09
C HIS A 34 13.59 -2.35 28.92
N ILE A 35 12.46 -2.20 28.23
CA ILE A 35 11.16 -1.92 28.84
C ILE A 35 10.35 -3.22 28.86
N PRO A 36 10.00 -3.78 30.03
CA PRO A 36 9.20 -5.00 30.09
C PRO A 36 7.76 -4.72 29.64
N LEU A 37 7.18 -5.68 28.93
CA LEU A 37 5.73 -5.66 28.66
C LEU A 37 4.94 -5.86 29.94
N THR A 38 3.73 -5.30 29.97
CA THR A 38 2.78 -5.63 31.02
C THR A 38 2.24 -7.05 30.84
N SER A 39 1.81 -7.68 31.93
CA SER A 39 1.30 -9.05 31.91
C SER A 39 0.17 -9.23 30.89
N ASN A 40 -0.77 -8.28 30.84
CA ASN A 40 -1.89 -8.31 29.89
C ASN A 40 -1.42 -8.23 28.43
N MET A 41 -0.44 -7.37 28.12
CA MET A 41 0.13 -7.28 26.77
C MET A 41 0.85 -8.57 26.39
N SER A 42 1.62 -9.16 27.30
CA SER A 42 2.30 -10.43 27.05
C SER A 42 1.31 -11.56 26.72
N TYR A 43 0.20 -11.67 27.46
CA TYR A 43 -0.82 -12.67 27.16
C TYR A 43 -1.49 -12.44 25.80
N ILE A 44 -1.82 -11.19 25.44
CA ILE A 44 -2.39 -10.87 24.12
C ILE A 44 -1.40 -11.22 23.00
N GLN A 45 -0.11 -10.92 23.19
CA GLN A 45 0.93 -11.27 22.22
C GLN A 45 0.98 -12.77 21.98
N THR A 46 0.95 -13.60 23.04
CA THR A 46 0.91 -15.06 22.92
C THR A 46 -0.33 -15.52 22.17
N CYS A 47 -1.52 -15.03 22.54
CA CYS A 47 -2.77 -15.37 21.83
C CYS A 47 -2.71 -15.02 20.34
N LEU A 48 -2.19 -13.84 19.99
CA LEU A 48 -2.03 -13.43 18.58
C LEU A 48 -1.07 -14.35 17.82
N LEU A 49 0.06 -14.71 18.43
CA LEU A 49 1.03 -15.61 17.80
C LEU A 49 0.47 -17.02 17.58
N ASP A 50 -0.34 -17.53 18.52
CA ASP A 50 -1.03 -18.81 18.37
C ASP A 50 -2.02 -18.80 17.20
N ILE A 51 -2.80 -17.72 17.07
CA ILE A 51 -3.75 -17.54 15.97
C ILE A 51 -3.01 -17.41 14.62
N ILE A 52 -1.90 -16.65 14.57
CA ILE A 52 -1.07 -16.54 13.37
C ILE A 52 -0.48 -17.90 12.99
N ASN A 53 0.00 -18.69 13.96
CA ASN A 53 0.54 -20.01 13.71
C ASN A 53 -0.54 -20.97 13.16
N TYR A 54 -1.75 -20.92 13.72
CA TYR A 54 -2.89 -21.68 13.21
C TYR A 54 -3.24 -21.31 11.77
N THR A 55 -3.39 -20.02 11.46
CA THR A 55 -3.74 -19.54 10.11
C THR A 55 -2.66 -19.88 9.08
N VAL A 56 -1.37 -19.77 9.42
CA VAL A 56 -0.26 -20.20 8.55
C VAL A 56 -0.31 -21.71 8.29
N LYS A 57 -0.57 -22.53 9.31
CA LYS A 57 -0.69 -24.00 9.15
C LYS A 57 -1.86 -24.36 8.24
N GLN A 58 -3.02 -23.70 8.38
CA GLN A 58 -4.17 -23.92 7.49
C GLN A 58 -3.85 -23.49 6.05
N LEU A 59 -3.20 -22.34 5.88
CA LEU A 59 -2.79 -21.84 4.58
C LEU A 59 -1.86 -22.84 3.85
N LYS A 60 -0.88 -23.42 4.56
CA LYS A 60 0.02 -24.45 4.02
C LYS A 60 -0.70 -25.77 3.73
N SER A 61 -1.64 -26.17 4.58
CA SER A 61 -2.40 -27.42 4.41
C SER A 61 -3.26 -27.41 3.14
N ILE A 62 -3.86 -26.27 2.82
CA ILE A 62 -4.72 -26.10 1.63
C ILE A 62 -3.88 -26.06 0.35
N ASN A 63 -2.71 -25.41 0.39
CA ASN A 63 -1.89 -25.17 -0.80
C ASN A 63 -0.61 -26.04 -0.81
N ARG A 64 -0.76 -27.37 -0.76
CA ARG A 64 0.38 -28.31 -0.70
C ARG A 64 1.30 -28.28 -1.92
N THR A 65 0.79 -27.81 -3.06
CA THR A 65 1.52 -27.73 -4.34
C THR A 65 2.36 -26.47 -4.48
N ILE A 66 2.15 -25.48 -3.62
CA ILE A 66 2.91 -24.23 -3.63
C ILE A 66 4.07 -24.37 -2.65
N ASP A 67 5.29 -24.06 -3.09
CA ASP A 67 6.46 -24.04 -2.21
C ASP A 67 6.38 -22.85 -1.24
N MET A 68 5.83 -23.09 -0.06
CA MET A 68 5.58 -22.06 0.96
C MET A 68 6.67 -22.02 2.05
N GLN A 69 7.92 -22.32 1.70
CA GLN A 69 9.06 -22.30 2.64
C GLN A 69 9.24 -20.93 3.32
N GLU A 70 9.00 -19.85 2.59
CA GLU A 70 9.17 -18.48 3.12
C GLU A 70 8.02 -18.03 4.02
N ILE A 71 6.87 -18.71 4.02
CA ILE A 71 5.75 -18.39 4.90
C ILE A 71 5.95 -19.07 6.26
N THR A 72 6.81 -18.49 7.10
CA THR A 72 6.99 -18.90 8.51
C THR A 72 6.32 -17.91 9.44
N THR A 73 6.03 -18.32 10.68
CA THR A 73 5.50 -17.43 11.73
C THR A 73 6.43 -16.24 11.96
N GLU A 74 7.74 -16.46 11.95
CA GLU A 74 8.76 -15.42 12.06
C GLU A 74 8.69 -14.41 10.89
N ASN A 75 8.52 -14.91 9.67
CA ASN A 75 8.44 -14.05 8.49
C ASN A 75 7.12 -13.28 8.44
N CYS A 76 6.00 -13.85 8.92
CA CYS A 76 4.69 -13.21 8.98
C CYS A 76 4.70 -11.92 9.80
N ILE A 77 5.53 -11.86 10.84
CA ILE A 77 5.69 -10.69 11.70
C ILE A 77 6.38 -9.55 10.93
N THR A 78 7.30 -9.87 10.02
CA THR A 78 8.14 -8.86 9.35
C THR A 78 7.34 -7.93 8.44
N LYS A 79 7.78 -6.66 8.32
CA LYS A 79 7.12 -5.64 7.47
C LYS A 79 7.03 -6.01 5.99
N LYS A 80 7.99 -6.80 5.49
CA LYS A 80 8.09 -7.18 4.07
C LYS A 80 7.26 -8.42 3.71
N PHE A 81 6.55 -9.02 4.67
CA PHE A 81 5.78 -10.24 4.46
C PHE A 81 4.77 -10.12 3.30
N HIS A 82 4.03 -9.01 3.21
CA HIS A 82 3.06 -8.83 2.12
C HIS A 82 3.69 -8.82 0.73
N LYS A 83 4.90 -8.27 0.58
CA LYS A 83 5.60 -8.27 -0.71
C LYS A 83 6.07 -9.67 -1.09
N ILE A 84 6.51 -10.45 -0.11
CA ILE A 84 6.89 -11.86 -0.30
C ILE A 84 5.65 -12.66 -0.74
N LEU A 85 4.56 -12.52 0.01
CA LEU A 85 3.30 -13.17 -0.28
C LEU A 85 2.74 -12.78 -1.66
N GLN A 86 2.81 -11.49 -2.00
CA GLN A 86 2.39 -10.96 -3.30
C GLN A 86 3.25 -11.54 -4.43
N SER A 87 4.58 -11.52 -4.29
CA SER A 87 5.48 -12.04 -5.32
C SER A 87 5.27 -13.53 -5.61
N GLN A 88 4.90 -14.32 -4.60
CA GLN A 88 4.69 -15.76 -4.76
C GLN A 88 3.27 -16.08 -5.27
N LEU A 89 2.26 -15.32 -4.81
CA LEU A 89 0.86 -15.65 -5.05
C LEU A 89 0.23 -14.89 -6.22
N ASP A 90 0.78 -13.77 -6.68
CA ASP A 90 0.20 -12.99 -7.80
C ASP A 90 0.07 -13.85 -9.07
N CYS A 91 1.07 -14.66 -9.37
CA CYS A 91 1.07 -15.57 -10.53
C CYS A 91 -0.01 -16.67 -10.47
N VAL A 92 -0.55 -16.96 -9.29
CA VAL A 92 -1.49 -18.06 -9.01
C VAL A 92 -2.79 -17.53 -8.39
N TRP A 93 -2.95 -16.20 -8.24
CA TRP A 93 -4.01 -15.59 -7.45
C TRP A 93 -5.42 -16.00 -7.90
N HIS A 94 -5.61 -16.17 -9.21
CA HIS A 94 -6.89 -16.60 -9.79
C HIS A 94 -7.21 -18.07 -9.54
N GLN A 95 -6.20 -18.91 -9.31
CA GLN A 95 -6.34 -20.33 -9.02
C GLN A 95 -6.55 -20.60 -7.52
N LEU A 96 -6.24 -19.63 -6.65
CA LEU A 96 -6.44 -19.77 -5.22
C LEU A 96 -7.93 -19.80 -4.86
N SER A 97 -8.28 -20.74 -3.98
CA SER A 97 -9.63 -20.81 -3.40
C SER A 97 -10.01 -19.53 -2.66
N THR A 98 -11.30 -19.23 -2.58
CA THR A 98 -11.82 -18.10 -1.79
C THR A 98 -11.35 -18.17 -0.34
N ARG A 99 -11.38 -19.37 0.24
CA ARG A 99 -10.91 -19.65 1.61
C ARG A 99 -9.41 -19.32 1.80
N THR A 100 -8.57 -19.62 0.80
CA THR A 100 -7.15 -19.23 0.83
C THR A 100 -7.00 -17.71 0.86
N LYS A 101 -7.80 -16.98 0.08
CA LYS A 101 -7.78 -15.50 0.04
C LYS A 101 -8.24 -14.89 1.36
N GLU A 102 -9.23 -15.48 2.01
CA GLU A 102 -9.69 -15.10 3.36
C GLU A 102 -8.54 -15.25 4.38
N TYR A 103 -7.86 -16.40 4.43
CA TYR A 103 -6.72 -16.59 5.34
C TYR A 103 -5.60 -15.55 5.12
N ILE A 104 -5.35 -15.15 3.87
CA ILE A 104 -4.34 -14.13 3.54
C ILE A 104 -4.78 -12.75 4.08
N GLN A 105 -6.06 -12.42 3.93
CA GLN A 105 -6.63 -11.19 4.48
C GLN A 105 -6.58 -11.20 6.01
N ASP A 106 -6.89 -12.32 6.65
CA ASP A 106 -6.80 -12.46 8.10
C ASP A 106 -5.37 -12.34 8.61
N LEU A 107 -4.38 -12.92 7.93
CA LEU A 107 -2.97 -12.72 8.27
C LEU A 107 -2.57 -11.24 8.23
N LYS A 108 -3.12 -10.46 7.29
CA LYS A 108 -2.89 -9.01 7.23
C LYS A 108 -3.50 -8.29 8.44
N VAL A 109 -4.71 -8.67 8.84
CA VAL A 109 -5.40 -8.09 10.00
C VAL A 109 -4.67 -8.45 11.30
N LEU A 110 -4.37 -9.73 11.52
CA LEU A 110 -3.69 -10.25 12.72
C LEU A 110 -2.30 -9.62 12.90
N ARG A 111 -1.54 -9.51 11.81
CA ARG A 111 -0.25 -8.81 11.82
C ARG A 111 -0.42 -7.33 12.21
N GLY A 112 -1.44 -6.66 11.66
CA GLY A 112 -1.79 -5.29 12.04
C GLY A 112 -2.11 -5.17 13.53
N MET A 113 -2.86 -6.13 14.10
CA MET A 113 -3.14 -6.16 15.54
C MET A 113 -1.88 -6.35 16.38
N THR A 114 -0.95 -7.23 15.98
CA THR A 114 0.31 -7.43 16.72
C THR A 114 1.16 -6.15 16.75
N VAL A 115 1.22 -5.42 15.64
CA VAL A 115 1.93 -4.14 15.54
C VAL A 115 1.22 -3.07 16.39
N ASN A 116 -0.10 -2.97 16.28
CA ASN A 116 -0.88 -1.99 17.04
C ASN A 116 -0.89 -2.28 18.55
N LEU A 117 -0.71 -3.52 18.99
CA LEU A 117 -0.60 -3.85 20.42
C LEU A 117 0.55 -3.06 21.09
N ILE A 118 1.67 -2.88 20.38
CA ILE A 118 2.89 -2.23 20.89
C ILE A 118 2.84 -0.71 20.68
N HIS A 119 2.33 -0.25 19.52
CA HIS A 119 2.37 1.17 19.15
C HIS A 119 1.13 1.96 19.60
N ASP A 120 -0.07 1.37 19.60
CA ASP A 120 -1.30 2.08 19.97
C ASP A 120 -1.51 2.09 21.50
N ASP A 121 -2.28 3.07 21.96
CA ASP A 121 -2.78 3.11 23.32
C ASP A 121 -3.83 2.01 23.59
N ALA A 122 -4.03 1.65 24.86
CA ALA A 122 -4.94 0.58 25.26
C ALA A 122 -6.38 0.79 24.76
N VAL A 123 -6.84 2.05 24.71
CA VAL A 123 -8.19 2.46 24.33
C VAL A 123 -8.38 2.30 22.82
N SER A 124 -7.46 2.85 22.02
CA SER A 124 -7.41 2.70 20.56
C SER A 124 -7.31 1.24 20.13
N PHE A 125 -6.47 0.45 20.82
CA PHE A 125 -6.30 -0.98 20.55
C PHE A 125 -7.60 -1.74 20.83
N TYR A 126 -8.26 -1.50 21.97
CA TYR A 126 -9.54 -2.12 22.28
C TYR A 126 -10.63 -1.77 21.26
N ALA A 127 -10.71 -0.50 20.85
CA ALA A 127 -11.66 -0.05 19.82
C ALA A 127 -11.41 -0.69 18.45
N LEU A 128 -10.16 -1.06 18.14
CA LEU A 128 -9.83 -1.81 16.93
C LEU A 128 -10.29 -3.27 17.06
N VAL A 129 -9.94 -3.92 18.17
CA VAL A 129 -10.27 -5.33 18.42
C VAL A 129 -11.77 -5.55 18.50
N SER A 130 -12.53 -4.62 19.12
CA SER A 130 -13.99 -4.72 19.25
C SER A 130 -14.72 -4.71 17.90
N LYS A 131 -14.18 -4.04 16.87
CA LYS A 131 -14.76 -4.05 15.50
C LYS A 131 -14.78 -5.45 14.89
N TYR A 132 -13.78 -6.26 15.19
CA TYR A 132 -13.65 -7.63 14.69
C TYR A 132 -14.40 -8.66 15.54
N SER A 133 -14.94 -8.27 16.71
CA SER A 133 -15.77 -9.11 17.56
C SER A 133 -17.24 -9.17 17.10
N THR A 134 -17.60 -8.50 16.01
CA THR A 134 -18.99 -8.43 15.52
C THR A 134 -19.43 -9.77 14.92
N SER A 135 -20.70 -10.14 15.13
CA SER A 135 -21.28 -11.39 14.61
C SER A 135 -21.26 -11.42 13.08
N GLU A 136 -21.34 -10.26 12.42
CA GLU A 136 -21.23 -10.12 10.96
C GLU A 136 -19.85 -10.53 10.46
N TYR A 137 -18.79 -10.07 11.13
CA TYR A 137 -17.41 -10.39 10.75
C TYR A 137 -17.11 -11.88 10.98
N ALA A 138 -17.68 -12.48 12.03
CA ALA A 138 -17.52 -13.91 12.31
C ALA A 138 -18.11 -14.83 11.22
N GLN A 139 -19.10 -14.39 10.45
CA GLN A 139 -19.73 -15.20 9.39
C GLN A 139 -18.94 -15.22 8.07
N VAL A 140 -18.14 -14.19 7.82
CA VAL A 140 -17.43 -13.99 6.54
C VAL A 140 -15.94 -14.38 6.63
N ASN A 141 -15.43 -14.51 7.85
CA ASN A 141 -14.01 -14.76 8.12
C ASN A 141 -13.66 -16.26 8.07
N SER A 142 -12.38 -16.58 7.85
CA SER A 142 -11.76 -17.90 7.87
C SER A 142 -11.88 -18.71 9.19
N GLY A 143 -12.63 -18.19 10.16
CA GLY A 143 -13.03 -18.88 11.39
C GLY A 143 -12.07 -18.73 12.57
N TRP A 144 -11.04 -17.87 12.47
CA TRP A 144 -10.05 -17.76 13.55
C TRP A 144 -10.62 -17.18 14.86
N ILE A 145 -11.76 -16.49 14.80
CA ILE A 145 -12.49 -15.95 15.94
C ILE A 145 -13.06 -17.05 16.84
N LEU A 146 -13.29 -18.24 16.28
CA LEU A 146 -13.84 -19.39 17.01
C LEU A 146 -12.77 -20.13 17.84
N LEU A 147 -11.49 -19.73 17.77
CA LEU A 147 -10.46 -20.33 18.60
C LEU A 147 -10.56 -19.80 20.03
N ASP A 148 -10.27 -20.66 21.00
CA ASP A 148 -10.17 -20.29 22.41
C ASP A 148 -9.17 -19.14 22.62
N SER A 149 -8.06 -19.13 21.88
CA SER A 149 -7.07 -18.05 21.91
C SER A 149 -7.66 -16.69 21.50
N ALA A 150 -8.65 -16.67 20.61
CA ALA A 150 -9.33 -15.45 20.20
C ALA A 150 -10.30 -14.96 21.28
N GLU A 151 -11.04 -15.85 21.94
CA GLU A 151 -11.87 -15.49 23.09
C GLU A 151 -11.02 -14.87 24.22
N GLN A 152 -9.87 -15.47 24.52
CA GLN A 152 -8.91 -14.93 25.49
C GLN A 152 -8.42 -13.54 25.08
N LEU A 153 -8.11 -13.33 23.81
CA LEU A 153 -7.70 -12.04 23.28
C LEU A 153 -8.77 -10.96 23.52
N PHE A 154 -10.05 -11.23 23.20
CA PHE A 154 -11.13 -10.26 23.40
C PHE A 154 -11.34 -9.94 24.88
N ARG A 155 -11.27 -10.95 25.74
CA ARG A 155 -11.42 -10.82 27.19
C ARG A 155 -10.30 -9.95 27.79
N ILE A 156 -9.05 -10.23 27.44
CA ILE A 156 -7.89 -9.50 27.97
C ILE A 156 -7.82 -8.09 27.37
N ALA A 157 -8.16 -7.91 26.09
CA ALA A 157 -8.26 -6.57 25.49
C ALA A 157 -9.29 -5.69 26.23
N LYS A 158 -10.41 -6.27 26.66
CA LYS A 158 -11.40 -5.56 27.50
C LYS A 158 -10.85 -5.23 28.89
N SER A 159 -10.12 -6.15 29.52
CA SER A 159 -9.53 -5.92 30.86
C SER A 159 -8.40 -4.88 30.87
N ARG A 160 -7.84 -4.51 29.71
CA ARG A 160 -6.89 -3.39 29.59
C ARG A 160 -7.54 -2.02 29.71
N VAL A 161 -8.84 -1.91 29.45
CA VAL A 161 -9.59 -0.64 29.49
C VAL A 161 -10.50 -0.56 30.70
N TYR A 162 -11.14 -1.69 31.05
CA TYR A 162 -12.10 -1.78 32.13
C TYR A 162 -11.58 -2.66 33.25
N ASN A 163 -11.71 -2.18 34.48
CA ASN A 163 -11.39 -2.96 35.67
C ASN A 163 -12.45 -4.05 35.92
N HIS A 164 -12.23 -4.94 36.89
CA HIS A 164 -13.18 -6.01 37.27
C HIS A 164 -14.60 -5.51 37.61
N LYS A 165 -14.72 -4.25 38.04
CA LYS A 165 -15.98 -3.56 38.33
C LYS A 165 -16.63 -2.90 37.10
N GLN A 166 -16.09 -3.10 35.90
CA GLN A 166 -16.44 -2.39 34.67
C GLN A 166 -16.25 -0.86 34.72
N GLU A 167 -15.44 -0.37 35.64
CA GLU A 167 -15.01 1.03 35.70
C GLU A 167 -13.90 1.28 34.67
N PHE A 168 -13.93 2.46 34.04
CA PHE A 168 -12.88 2.90 33.12
C PHE A 168 -11.59 3.22 33.89
N ASP A 169 -10.57 2.36 33.71
CA ASP A 169 -9.21 2.53 34.24
C ASP A 169 -8.23 1.95 33.21
N PRO A 170 -8.00 2.66 32.09
CA PRO A 170 -7.14 2.18 31.02
C PRO A 170 -5.69 2.03 31.48
N GLU A 171 -5.08 0.94 31.03
CA GLU A 171 -3.66 0.67 31.21
C GLU A 171 -2.79 1.70 30.48
N THR A 172 -1.81 2.25 31.17
CA THR A 172 -0.83 3.19 30.61
C THR A 172 0.26 2.45 29.83
N CYS A 173 0.70 3.00 28.69
CA CYS A 173 1.81 2.40 27.94
C CYS A 173 3.13 2.48 28.74
N PRO A 174 3.88 1.38 28.89
CA PRO A 174 5.18 1.38 29.60
C PRO A 174 6.22 2.34 28.99
N LYS A 175 6.25 2.46 27.66
CA LYS A 175 7.18 3.35 26.94
C LYS A 175 7.01 4.83 27.31
N TRP A 176 5.78 5.27 27.61
CA TRP A 176 5.51 6.65 27.99
C TRP A 176 6.17 7.04 29.31
N LYS A 177 6.14 6.13 30.31
CA LYS A 177 6.79 6.36 31.60
C LYS A 177 8.30 6.53 31.43
N CYS A 178 8.92 5.61 30.69
CA CYS A 178 10.35 5.69 30.38
C CYS A 178 10.71 6.98 29.61
N LEU A 179 9.91 7.37 28.61
CA LEU A 179 10.10 8.62 27.88
C LEU A 179 10.00 9.85 28.79
N SER A 180 9.02 9.88 29.70
CA SER A 180 8.86 10.99 30.65
C SER A 180 10.02 11.06 31.66
N ASP A 181 10.50 9.91 32.14
CA ASP A 181 11.64 9.84 33.06
C ASP A 181 12.94 10.30 32.36
N LEU A 182 13.14 9.91 31.09
CA LEU A 182 14.27 10.36 30.27
C LEU A 182 14.30 11.88 30.06
N LEU A 183 13.15 12.44 29.68
CA LEU A 183 13.05 13.87 29.37
C LEU A 183 13.12 14.75 30.64
N THR A 184 12.60 14.28 31.77
CA THR A 184 12.44 15.10 32.99
C THR A 184 13.60 14.95 33.97
N LYS A 185 14.18 13.75 34.09
CA LYS A 185 15.19 13.44 35.12
C LYS A 185 16.55 13.19 34.49
N GLU A 186 16.67 12.20 33.61
CA GLU A 186 17.97 11.70 33.16
C GLU A 186 18.74 12.72 32.30
N ILE A 187 18.13 13.23 31.24
CA ILE A 187 18.79 14.19 30.34
C ILE A 187 19.13 15.50 31.10
N PRO A 188 18.21 16.11 31.87
CA PRO A 188 18.53 17.29 32.69
C PRO A 188 19.65 17.07 33.70
N GLU A 189 19.70 15.92 34.38
CA GLU A 189 20.77 15.60 35.34
C GLU A 189 22.13 15.41 34.66
N GLU A 190 22.18 14.81 33.48
CA GLU A 190 23.42 14.66 32.72
C GLU A 190 23.95 15.99 32.21
N VAL A 191 23.06 16.87 31.75
CA VAL A 191 23.42 18.22 31.30
C VAL A 191 23.98 19.03 32.48
N ARG A 192 23.39 18.88 33.68
CA ARG A 192 23.89 19.53 34.90
C ARG A 192 25.24 19.01 35.38
N LYS A 193 25.56 17.73 35.11
CA LYS A 193 26.85 17.10 35.47
C LYS A 193 28.00 17.49 34.53
N LYS A 194 27.72 17.96 33.31
CA LYS A 194 28.74 18.46 32.38
C LYS A 194 29.09 19.92 32.73
N ASP A 195 30.36 20.18 33.01
CA ASP A 195 30.85 21.54 33.28
C ASP A 195 30.55 22.48 32.09
N GLY A 196 29.64 23.45 32.28
CA GLY A 196 29.21 24.41 31.26
C GLY A 196 27.90 24.07 30.52
N GLY A 197 27.18 23.02 30.91
CA GLY A 197 25.91 22.64 30.28
C GLY A 197 24.76 23.62 30.59
N ASN A 198 24.31 24.36 29.59
CA ASN A 198 23.10 25.18 29.71
C ASN A 198 21.88 24.38 29.21
N ILE A 199 20.99 24.00 30.13
CA ILE A 199 19.77 23.24 29.82
C ILE A 199 18.88 23.92 28.78
N ASN A 200 19.00 25.24 28.67
CA ASN A 200 18.25 26.05 27.74
C ASN A 200 18.72 25.89 26.28
N LYS A 201 19.95 25.39 26.04
CA LYS A 201 20.49 25.17 24.69
C LYS A 201 20.40 23.71 24.22
N THR A 202 19.91 22.80 25.06
CA THR A 202 19.89 21.39 24.71
C THR A 202 18.79 21.09 23.70
N LYS A 203 19.18 20.49 22.58
CA LYS A 203 18.26 20.04 21.52
C LYS A 203 18.12 18.52 21.61
N ILE A 204 16.88 18.06 21.78
CA ILE A 204 16.53 16.65 21.87
C ILE A 204 15.72 16.28 20.64
N LEU A 205 16.10 15.19 19.97
CA LEU A 205 15.38 14.66 18.81
C LEU A 205 14.74 13.31 19.16
N VAL A 206 13.42 13.23 19.15
CA VAL A 206 12.65 11.99 19.33
C VAL A 206 12.24 11.46 17.97
N LEU A 207 12.69 10.26 17.63
CA LEU A 207 12.43 9.63 16.36
C LEU A 207 11.38 8.52 16.47
N CYS A 208 10.40 8.60 15.57
CA CYS A 208 9.25 7.72 15.52
C CYS A 208 9.04 7.12 14.12
N GLN A 209 8.21 6.09 14.04
CA GLN A 209 8.00 5.38 12.79
C GLN A 209 6.87 5.98 11.96
N ASP A 210 5.73 6.26 12.59
CA ASP A 210 4.49 6.61 11.91
C ASP A 210 3.97 7.98 12.41
N ASN A 211 3.36 8.78 11.54
CA ASN A 211 2.82 10.11 11.90
C ASN A 211 1.81 10.03 13.06
N ARG A 212 1.01 8.94 13.10
CA ARG A 212 0.09 8.66 14.20
C ARG A 212 0.78 8.55 15.55
N THR A 213 1.95 7.90 15.59
CA THR A 213 2.74 7.78 16.83
C THR A 213 3.35 9.11 17.23
N CYS A 214 3.76 9.95 16.28
CA CYS A 214 4.19 11.32 16.55
C CYS A 214 3.06 12.16 17.16
N SER A 215 1.86 12.14 16.56
CA SER A 215 0.69 12.85 17.07
C SER A 215 0.30 12.34 18.47
N GLN A 216 0.34 11.02 18.69
CA GLN A 216 0.11 10.41 20.00
C GLN A 216 1.11 10.89 21.05
N ILE A 217 2.42 10.89 20.74
CA ILE A 217 3.45 11.35 21.68
C ILE A 217 3.33 12.86 21.92
N ASN A 218 3.04 13.65 20.89
CA ASN A 218 2.79 15.08 21.02
C ASN A 218 1.62 15.35 21.98
N ASN A 219 0.47 14.70 21.75
CA ASN A 219 -0.71 14.85 22.61
C ASN A 219 -0.46 14.33 24.03
N TYR A 220 0.31 13.25 24.18
CA TYR A 220 0.71 12.71 25.47
C TYR A 220 1.56 13.71 26.27
N LEU A 221 2.57 14.32 25.65
CA LEU A 221 3.46 15.29 26.30
C LEU A 221 2.73 16.59 26.63
N THR A 222 1.80 17.04 25.78
CA THR A 222 1.01 18.26 26.01
C THR A 222 -0.10 18.07 27.04
N MET A 223 -0.89 16.99 26.96
CA MET A 223 -2.10 16.82 27.77
C MET A 223 -1.88 15.99 29.04
N GLY A 224 -0.81 15.19 29.10
CA GLY A 224 -0.58 14.20 30.16
C GLY A 224 -1.35 12.89 29.97
N THR A 225 -0.90 11.83 30.65
CA THR A 225 -1.33 10.44 30.44
C THR A 225 -2.85 10.23 30.54
N TYR A 226 -3.46 10.69 31.64
CA TYR A 226 -4.85 10.37 31.97
C TYR A 226 -5.83 11.18 31.11
N LYS A 227 -5.52 12.46 30.87
CA LYS A 227 -6.32 13.35 30.01
C LYS A 227 -6.33 12.86 28.57
N TYR A 228 -5.17 12.45 28.05
CA TYR A 228 -5.05 11.87 26.72
C TYR A 228 -5.89 10.59 26.54
N LEU A 229 -5.80 9.63 27.47
CA LEU A 229 -6.56 8.38 27.39
C LEU A 229 -8.08 8.62 27.49
N PHE A 230 -8.49 9.59 28.29
CA PHE A 230 -9.89 10.00 28.37
C PHE A 230 -10.36 10.66 27.06
N TYR A 231 -9.59 11.59 26.50
CA TYR A 231 -9.86 12.23 25.20
C TYR A 231 -9.99 11.19 24.07
N MET A 232 -9.10 10.20 24.02
CA MET A 232 -9.16 9.11 23.04
C MET A 232 -10.41 8.24 23.20
N ALA A 233 -10.89 8.03 24.42
CA ALA A 233 -12.08 7.23 24.66
C ALA A 233 -13.36 7.91 24.13
N PHE A 234 -13.47 9.24 24.25
CA PHE A 234 -14.56 9.99 23.61
C PHE A 234 -14.47 9.95 22.09
N ARG A 235 -13.28 10.16 21.54
CA ARG A 235 -13.09 10.20 20.08
C ARG A 235 -13.38 8.87 19.39
N ARG A 236 -13.25 7.75 20.11
CA ARG A 236 -13.52 6.39 19.62
C ARG A 236 -14.91 5.87 20.03
N ASP A 237 -15.78 6.74 20.55
CA ASP A 237 -17.16 6.42 20.98
C ASP A 237 -17.27 5.18 21.89
N LEU A 238 -16.41 5.09 22.91
CA LEU A 238 -16.50 4.00 23.88
C LEU A 238 -17.57 4.29 24.95
N ASN A 239 -18.40 3.29 25.24
CA ASN A 239 -19.43 3.38 26.27
C ASN A 239 -18.81 3.38 27.69
N ILE A 240 -18.60 4.57 28.25
CA ILE A 240 -18.10 4.76 29.62
C ILE A 240 -19.29 4.91 30.58
N ASN A 241 -19.60 3.85 31.33
CA ASN A 241 -20.70 3.88 32.32
C ASN A 241 -20.26 4.44 33.68
N THR A 242 -19.07 4.05 34.16
CA THR A 242 -18.48 4.47 35.43
C THR A 242 -16.98 4.71 35.27
N VAL A 243 -16.43 5.71 35.99
CA VAL A 243 -15.01 6.10 35.89
C VAL A 243 -14.33 5.91 37.24
N SER A 244 -13.09 5.41 37.24
CA SER A 244 -12.28 5.21 38.43
C SER A 244 -11.96 6.52 39.18
N SER A 245 -11.67 6.43 40.48
CA SER A 245 -11.40 7.56 41.39
C SER A 245 -10.25 8.48 40.94
N LYS A 246 -9.33 7.99 40.11
CA LYS A 246 -8.22 8.75 39.51
C LYS A 246 -8.71 9.87 38.57
N TYR A 247 -9.85 9.67 37.92
CA TYR A 247 -10.42 10.60 36.94
C TYR A 247 -11.48 11.53 37.57
N THR A 248 -11.82 11.37 38.85
CA THR A 248 -12.78 12.23 39.53
C THR A 248 -12.27 13.66 39.67
N LYS A 249 -10.95 13.88 39.67
CA LYS A 249 -10.33 15.21 39.64
C LYS A 249 -10.55 15.93 38.29
N LEU A 250 -10.41 15.20 37.16
CA LEU A 250 -10.65 15.71 35.80
C LEU A 250 -12.11 16.13 35.53
N LYS A 251 -13.09 15.61 36.29
CA LYS A 251 -14.49 16.08 36.20
C LYS A 251 -14.70 17.50 36.73
N LYS A 252 -13.82 18.02 37.59
CA LYS A 252 -13.97 19.35 38.23
C LYS A 252 -13.43 20.50 37.40
N GLU A 253 -12.63 20.24 36.37
CA GLU A 253 -11.96 21.26 35.54
C GLU A 253 -12.66 21.58 34.22
N VAL A 254 -13.93 21.23 34.07
CA VAL A 254 -14.76 21.77 32.99
C VAL A 254 -15.70 22.82 33.60
N PRO A 255 -15.41 24.14 33.47
CA PRO A 255 -16.34 25.16 33.87
C PRO A 255 -17.62 25.04 33.04
N VAL A 256 -18.73 24.72 33.71
CA VAL A 256 -20.07 24.50 33.12
C VAL A 256 -20.68 25.81 32.56
N GLU A 257 -19.98 26.94 32.65
CA GLU A 257 -20.49 28.26 32.25
C GLU A 257 -20.12 28.70 30.81
N GLU A 258 -19.10 28.12 30.16
CA GLU A 258 -18.82 28.42 28.74
C GLU A 258 -19.74 27.66 27.77
N ILE A 259 -20.23 26.48 28.18
CA ILE A 259 -21.11 25.61 27.38
C ILE A 259 -22.51 26.23 27.13
N LYS A 260 -22.92 27.24 27.91
CA LYS A 260 -24.21 27.93 27.69
C LYS A 260 -24.13 29.16 26.79
N LYS A 261 -22.95 29.74 26.57
CA LYS A 261 -22.79 30.85 25.61
C LYS A 261 -22.48 30.38 24.19
N GLU A 262 -21.97 29.15 24.01
CA GLU A 262 -21.75 28.58 22.67
C GLU A 262 -23.02 28.02 22.03
N LYS A 263 -24.00 27.55 22.82
CA LYS A 263 -25.29 27.07 22.28
C LYS A 263 -26.16 28.15 21.62
N SER A 264 -25.84 29.43 21.81
CA SER A 264 -26.50 30.54 21.11
C SER A 264 -25.63 31.19 20.03
N LYS A 265 -24.40 30.69 19.79
CA LYS A 265 -23.52 31.13 18.69
C LYS A 265 -23.18 30.01 17.70
N SER A 266 -23.56 28.76 17.99
CA SER A 266 -23.45 27.60 17.10
C SER A 266 -24.46 27.62 15.95
N GLU A 267 -24.53 28.73 15.21
CA GLU A 267 -25.11 28.79 13.86
C GLU A 267 -24.10 29.35 12.84
N ASN A 268 -22.92 29.83 13.24
CA ASN A 268 -21.88 30.30 12.32
C ASN A 268 -20.49 29.93 12.85
N GLN A 269 -19.96 28.77 12.44
CA GLN A 269 -18.52 28.48 12.24
C GLN A 269 -18.35 27.01 11.87
N SER A 270 -18.12 26.77 10.58
CA SER A 270 -17.84 25.47 9.97
C SER A 270 -16.36 25.36 9.58
N GLU A 271 -15.46 25.84 10.45
CA GLU A 271 -14.00 25.87 10.20
C GLU A 271 -13.23 24.89 11.13
N ASP A 272 -13.74 24.58 12.34
CA ASP A 272 -12.98 23.80 13.34
C ASP A 272 -12.86 22.29 13.08
N LYS A 273 -13.58 21.72 12.10
CA LYS A 273 -13.49 20.28 11.79
C LYS A 273 -12.38 19.95 10.78
N GLU A 274 -11.94 20.92 9.97
CA GLU A 274 -10.88 20.70 8.99
C GLU A 274 -9.49 20.77 9.63
N GLU A 275 -9.27 21.63 10.64
CA GLU A 275 -7.97 21.77 11.30
C GLU A 275 -7.52 20.49 12.04
N VAL A 276 -8.45 19.74 12.64
CA VAL A 276 -8.13 18.57 13.49
C VAL A 276 -7.64 17.35 12.69
N ASN A 277 -8.08 17.17 11.43
CA ASN A 277 -7.58 16.11 10.56
C ASN A 277 -6.21 16.43 9.96
N VAL A 278 -5.85 17.72 9.87
CA VAL A 278 -4.54 18.17 9.42
C VAL A 278 -3.49 17.92 10.50
N GLU A 279 -3.85 18.07 11.79
CA GLU A 279 -2.96 17.80 12.91
C GLU A 279 -2.53 16.33 13.01
N GLU A 280 -3.37 15.34 12.71
CA GLU A 280 -2.96 13.93 12.78
C GLU A 280 -1.92 13.50 11.73
N ASN A 281 -1.81 14.27 10.64
CA ASN A 281 -0.93 13.94 9.52
C ASN A 281 0.41 14.68 9.56
N LYS A 282 0.65 15.57 10.54
CA LYS A 282 1.94 16.25 10.68
C LYS A 282 3.04 15.24 11.06
N SER A 283 4.16 15.33 10.34
CA SER A 283 5.34 14.46 10.47
C SER A 283 6.37 14.98 11.48
N ASN A 284 6.35 16.29 11.74
CA ASN A 284 7.29 16.98 12.63
C ASN A 284 6.51 17.81 13.68
N TYR A 285 6.96 17.76 14.93
CA TYR A 285 6.48 18.59 16.02
C TYR A 285 7.67 19.17 16.78
N ILE A 286 7.55 20.41 17.22
CA ILE A 286 8.56 21.06 18.07
C ILE A 286 7.88 21.48 19.37
N LEU A 287 8.39 20.98 20.48
CA LEU A 287 7.90 21.20 21.84
C LEU A 287 8.97 21.92 22.66
N THR A 288 8.53 22.74 23.61
CA THR A 288 9.41 23.34 24.63
C THR A 288 8.92 23.00 26.04
N LEU A 289 9.85 22.80 26.99
CA LEU A 289 9.50 22.56 28.40
C LEU A 289 8.97 23.84 29.07
N THR A 290 7.87 23.70 29.81
CA THR A 290 7.39 24.69 30.78
C THR A 290 8.05 24.45 32.13
N GLN A 291 8.61 25.49 32.77
CA GLN A 291 9.08 25.39 34.16
C GLN A 291 7.85 25.33 35.08
N LEU A 292 7.67 24.22 35.79
CA LEU A 292 6.72 24.13 36.91
C LEU A 292 7.50 24.20 38.23
N ASP A 293 7.16 25.20 39.05
CA ASP A 293 7.42 25.19 40.49
C ASP A 293 6.57 24.09 41.16
N ASP A 294 7.11 23.53 42.24
CA ASP A 294 6.67 22.32 42.94
C ASP A 294 5.15 22.17 43.25
N LYS A 295 4.67 20.92 43.10
CA LYS A 295 3.45 20.28 43.70
C LYS A 295 2.14 20.19 42.89
N SER A 296 2.19 19.70 41.65
CA SER A 296 1.16 18.80 41.10
C SER A 296 1.75 17.96 39.97
N CYS A 297 1.63 16.64 40.03
CA CYS A 297 2.38 15.73 39.16
C CYS A 297 1.73 15.47 37.79
N ASP A 298 0.66 16.19 37.43
CA ASP A 298 -0.25 15.76 36.34
C ASP A 298 -0.73 16.88 35.39
N ASP A 299 -0.25 18.13 35.52
CA ASP A 299 -0.61 19.22 34.60
C ASP A 299 0.43 19.39 33.48
N SER A 300 -0.06 19.77 32.29
CA SER A 300 0.65 19.86 31.00
C SER A 300 2.12 20.29 31.08
N MET A 301 3.04 19.36 30.79
CA MET A 301 4.50 19.54 30.96
C MET A 301 5.21 20.18 29.76
N PHE A 302 4.55 20.23 28.59
CA PHE A 302 5.12 20.74 27.33
C PHE A 302 4.11 21.58 26.55
N GLU A 303 4.61 22.64 25.91
CA GLU A 303 3.83 23.49 25.00
C GLU A 303 4.29 23.29 23.55
N ALA A 304 3.33 23.24 22.62
CA ALA A 304 3.59 23.15 21.19
C ALA A 304 4.01 24.52 20.65
N ALA A 305 5.21 24.61 20.05
CA ALA A 305 5.66 25.81 19.37
C ALA A 305 4.94 25.91 18.02
N SER A 306 3.87 26.71 17.96
CA SER A 306 2.95 26.80 16.82
C SER A 306 3.47 27.60 15.60
N GLN A 307 4.77 27.92 15.51
CA GLN A 307 5.29 28.80 14.46
C GLN A 307 6.68 28.42 13.91
N ILE A 308 6.86 27.29 13.22
CA ILE A 308 8.09 27.08 12.40
C ILE A 308 7.81 26.27 11.12
N ASP A 309 6.58 26.27 10.58
CA ASP A 309 6.27 25.45 9.41
C ASP A 309 7.00 25.89 8.12
N ASN A 310 7.73 27.02 8.07
CA ASN A 310 8.39 27.47 6.83
C ASN A 310 9.68 28.34 6.88
N LEU A 311 10.40 28.55 8.00
CA LEU A 311 11.65 29.35 7.94
C LEU A 311 12.77 28.82 8.86
N ASP A 312 13.98 28.77 8.30
CA ASP A 312 15.31 28.49 8.88
C ASP A 312 15.40 28.03 10.35
N LEU A 313 15.63 26.73 10.53
CA LEU A 313 15.96 26.08 11.81
C LEU A 313 17.25 26.60 12.48
N THR A 314 18.04 27.41 11.76
CA THR A 314 19.33 27.97 12.17
C THR A 314 19.21 29.17 13.10
N GLN A 315 18.04 29.83 13.19
CA GLN A 315 17.84 31.04 14.00
C GLN A 315 17.00 30.83 15.27
N LEU A 316 16.97 29.61 15.83
CA LEU A 316 16.31 29.36 17.12
C LEU A 316 17.28 29.62 18.28
N GLU A 317 17.49 30.89 18.62
CA GLU A 317 17.92 31.28 19.96
C GLU A 317 16.68 31.29 20.88
N MET A 318 16.25 30.10 21.30
CA MET A 318 15.22 29.97 22.35
C MET A 318 15.91 29.65 23.67
N ASP A 319 15.56 30.41 24.72
CA ASP A 319 16.05 30.22 26.11
C ASP A 319 15.49 28.95 26.80
N LYS A 320 15.06 27.92 26.04
CA LYS A 320 14.41 26.71 26.58
C LYS A 320 14.83 25.46 25.79
N PRO A 321 14.93 24.28 26.44
CA PRO A 321 15.23 23.03 25.75
C PRO A 321 14.17 22.71 24.70
N VAL A 322 14.63 22.45 23.48
CA VAL A 322 13.78 22.17 22.31
C VAL A 322 13.70 20.65 22.12
N VAL A 323 12.50 20.10 22.22
CA VAL A 323 12.21 18.70 21.91
C VAL A 323 11.56 18.64 20.53
N CYS A 324 12.27 18.12 19.55
CA CYS A 324 11.72 17.88 18.22
C CYS A 324 11.27 16.42 18.10
N ILE A 325 10.02 16.18 17.71
CA ILE A 325 9.50 14.85 17.39
C ILE A 325 9.41 14.76 15.87
N GLN A 326 10.03 13.75 15.28
CA GLN A 326 10.04 13.57 13.83
C GLN A 326 9.85 12.08 13.47
N THR A 327 9.23 11.82 12.32
CA THR A 327 9.23 10.49 11.72
C THR A 327 10.51 10.17 10.96
N PHE A 328 10.89 8.88 10.87
CA PHE A 328 12.05 8.46 10.06
C PHE A 328 11.95 8.88 8.59
N LYS A 329 10.73 9.09 8.08
CA LYS A 329 10.45 9.43 6.68
C LYS A 329 9.31 10.44 6.61
N ASP A 330 9.66 11.68 6.32
CA ASP A 330 8.66 12.71 6.02
C ASP A 330 8.08 12.49 4.62
N ASN A 331 6.77 12.21 4.51
CA ASN A 331 6.05 12.04 3.25
C ASN A 331 6.73 11.12 2.20
N GLY A 332 7.46 10.09 2.67
CA GLY A 332 8.20 9.15 1.83
C GLY A 332 9.61 9.59 1.41
N CYS A 333 10.06 10.78 1.80
CA CYS A 333 11.43 11.26 1.58
C CYS A 333 12.41 10.64 2.58
N ASN A 334 13.26 9.73 2.11
CA ASN A 334 14.28 9.05 2.95
C ASN A 334 15.41 9.97 3.46
N PHE A 335 15.56 11.16 2.88
CA PHE A 335 16.61 12.14 3.23
C PHE A 335 16.15 13.20 4.25
N SER A 336 14.88 13.16 4.66
CA SER A 336 14.31 14.11 5.62
C SER A 336 15.06 14.08 6.95
N LEU A 337 15.34 12.89 7.49
CA LEU A 337 16.08 12.73 8.74
C LEU A 337 17.50 13.32 8.69
N GLU A 338 18.22 13.10 7.58
CA GLU A 338 19.59 13.63 7.41
C GLU A 338 19.60 15.16 7.43
N ARG A 339 18.65 15.80 6.74
CA ARG A 339 18.50 17.26 6.76
C ARG A 339 18.17 17.78 8.15
N THR A 340 17.29 17.10 8.89
CA THR A 340 16.93 17.51 10.25
C THR A 340 18.08 17.32 11.23
N LEU A 341 18.85 16.23 11.12
CA LEU A 341 20.05 16.01 11.92
C LEU A 341 21.09 17.11 11.67
N GLU A 342 21.29 17.49 10.41
CA GLU A 342 22.22 18.57 10.05
C GLU A 342 21.74 19.95 10.50
N ALA A 343 20.44 20.23 10.42
CA ALA A 343 19.85 21.49 10.84
C ALA A 343 19.75 21.65 12.37
N LEU A 344 19.33 20.60 13.08
CA LEU A 344 19.19 20.65 14.55
C LEU A 344 20.53 20.42 15.27
N ARG A 345 21.44 19.63 14.70
CA ARG A 345 22.63 19.06 15.37
C ARG A 345 22.36 18.66 16.83
N PRO A 346 21.46 17.69 17.08
CA PRO A 346 21.05 17.34 18.43
C PRO A 346 22.18 16.64 19.22
N GLU A 347 22.27 16.96 20.52
CA GLU A 347 23.15 16.26 21.46
C GLU A 347 22.56 14.93 21.89
N TYR A 348 21.24 14.89 22.09
CA TYR A 348 20.50 13.73 22.56
C TYR A 348 19.48 13.28 21.51
N VAL A 349 19.52 12.00 21.15
CA VAL A 349 18.59 11.38 20.21
C VAL A 349 17.88 10.22 20.92
N ILE A 350 16.56 10.22 20.89
CA ILE A 350 15.73 9.18 21.49
C ILE A 350 15.06 8.40 20.37
N LEU A 351 15.41 7.13 20.22
CA LEU A 351 14.78 6.19 19.30
C LEU A 351 13.61 5.51 20.00
N TYR A 352 12.41 6.05 19.83
CA TYR A 352 11.18 5.46 20.38
C TYR A 352 10.82 4.14 19.66
N HIS A 353 11.12 4.07 18.38
CA HIS A 353 11.06 2.86 17.56
C HIS A 353 12.44 2.51 17.02
N SER A 354 12.70 1.22 16.82
CA SER A 354 13.98 0.77 16.26
C SER A 354 13.87 0.63 14.74
N ASP A 355 14.71 1.35 13.99
CA ASP A 355 14.87 1.17 12.55
C ASP A 355 16.34 1.14 12.12
N ILE A 356 16.70 0.16 11.30
CA ILE A 356 18.09 -0.08 10.88
C ILE A 356 18.62 1.07 10.01
N ALA A 357 17.77 1.68 9.17
CA ALA A 357 18.20 2.74 8.27
C ALA A 357 18.48 4.03 9.06
N ALA A 358 17.61 4.38 10.02
CA ALA A 358 17.81 5.53 10.90
C ALA A 358 19.09 5.43 11.73
N VAL A 359 19.37 4.27 12.32
CA VAL A 359 20.61 4.04 13.09
C VAL A 359 21.86 4.30 12.24
N ARG A 360 21.87 3.83 10.99
CA ARG A 360 22.98 4.05 10.06
C ARG A 360 23.13 5.51 9.64
N GLN A 361 22.02 6.22 9.49
CA GLN A 361 22.05 7.66 9.20
C GLN A 361 22.63 8.44 10.37
N ILE A 362 22.31 8.06 11.61
CA ILE A 362 22.87 8.68 12.82
C ILE A 362 24.38 8.40 12.92
N GLU A 363 24.83 7.19 12.64
CA GLU A 363 26.27 6.86 12.59
C GLU A 363 27.04 7.66 11.53
N LEU A 364 26.43 7.84 10.36
CA LEU A 364 27.00 8.65 9.29
C LEU A 364 27.06 10.13 9.69
N PHE A 365 26.00 10.63 10.32
CA PHE A 365 25.95 11.99 10.87
C PHE A 365 27.06 12.21 11.91
N GLU A 366 27.23 11.28 12.84
CA GLU A 366 28.29 11.37 13.85
C GLU A 366 29.68 11.36 13.22
N SER A 367 29.89 10.57 12.16
CA SER A 367 31.15 10.55 11.41
C SER A 367 31.46 11.86 10.66
N ARG A 368 30.44 12.68 10.35
CA ARG A 368 30.60 14.00 9.69
C ARG A 368 30.88 15.15 10.66
N LYS A 369 30.64 14.96 11.96
CA LYS A 369 30.86 16.00 12.96
C LYS A 369 32.34 16.33 13.12
N GLN A 370 32.66 17.60 13.40
CA GLN A 370 34.03 18.02 13.70
C GLN A 370 34.49 17.47 15.06
N PRO A 371 35.78 17.11 15.24
CA PRO A 371 36.29 16.47 16.46
C PRO A 371 36.01 17.23 17.77
N GLU A 372 35.82 18.55 17.67
CA GLU A 372 35.55 19.45 18.81
C GLU A 372 34.09 19.39 19.29
N GLU A 373 33.16 18.91 18.45
CA GLU A 373 31.75 18.77 18.84
C GLU A 373 31.53 17.55 19.74
N PRO A 374 30.66 17.64 20.77
CA PRO A 374 30.35 16.51 21.63
C PRO A 374 29.69 15.37 20.85
N ALA A 375 30.01 14.13 21.24
CA ALA A 375 29.40 12.95 20.66
C ALA A 375 27.91 12.90 20.99
N SER A 376 27.07 12.60 20.00
CA SER A 376 25.64 12.42 20.25
C SER A 376 25.40 11.19 21.11
N LYS A 377 24.49 11.31 22.08
CA LYS A 377 24.01 10.22 22.91
C LYS A 377 22.66 9.72 22.39
N VAL A 378 22.57 8.42 22.12
CA VAL A 378 21.41 7.77 21.50
C VAL A 378 20.78 6.79 22.48
N TYR A 379 19.53 7.04 22.85
CA TYR A 379 18.73 6.15 23.70
C TYR A 379 17.86 5.24 22.85
N PHE A 380 17.97 3.93 23.02
CA PHE A 380 17.12 2.93 22.36
C PHE A 380 16.03 2.45 23.32
N LEU A 381 14.76 2.70 22.98
CA LEU A 381 13.63 2.15 23.73
C LEU A 381 13.19 0.84 23.09
N ILE A 382 13.63 -0.28 23.66
CA ILE A 382 13.34 -1.62 23.16
C ILE A 382 12.47 -2.34 24.19
N HIS A 383 11.38 -2.95 23.73
CA HIS A 383 10.66 -3.87 24.60
C HIS A 383 11.32 -5.25 24.59
N ASP A 384 11.73 -5.72 25.76
CA ASP A 384 12.37 -7.03 25.94
C ASP A 384 11.39 -8.18 25.60
N LYS A 385 11.86 -9.20 24.87
CA LYS A 385 11.11 -10.42 24.49
C LYS A 385 9.86 -10.14 23.65
N THR A 386 9.91 -9.09 22.84
CA THR A 386 8.76 -8.69 22.02
C THR A 386 8.91 -9.01 20.54
N VAL A 387 7.76 -8.96 19.88
CA VAL A 387 7.66 -9.02 18.42
C VAL A 387 8.47 -7.88 17.75
N GLU A 388 8.54 -6.69 18.35
CA GLU A 388 9.30 -5.55 17.82
C GLU A 388 10.82 -5.86 17.77
N GLU A 389 11.37 -6.33 18.90
CA GLU A 389 12.77 -6.75 19.01
C GLU A 389 13.09 -7.90 18.04
N GLN A 390 12.27 -8.94 18.03
CA GLN A 390 12.48 -10.09 17.15
C GLN A 390 12.43 -9.68 15.66
N ALA A 391 11.54 -8.76 15.28
CA ALA A 391 11.47 -8.25 13.92
C ALA A 391 12.74 -7.47 13.54
N TYR A 392 13.29 -6.68 14.47
CA TYR A 392 14.55 -5.95 14.28
C TYR A 392 15.74 -6.91 14.13
N LEU A 393 15.90 -7.87 15.04
CA LEU A 393 16.97 -8.88 15.00
C LEU A 393 16.91 -9.76 13.76
N THR A 394 15.71 -10.20 13.36
CA THR A 394 15.50 -11.00 12.15
C THR A 394 15.89 -10.20 10.90
N SER A 395 15.60 -8.90 10.87
CA SER A 395 15.98 -8.03 9.75
C SER A 395 17.50 -7.87 9.63
N LEU A 396 18.19 -7.70 10.76
CA LEU A 396 19.67 -7.67 10.81
C LEU A 396 20.29 -9.01 10.36
N LYS A 397 19.76 -10.13 10.87
CA LYS A 397 20.22 -11.47 10.50
C LYS A 397 20.05 -11.73 9.00
N ARG A 398 18.89 -11.37 8.44
CA ARG A 398 18.60 -11.51 7.00
C ARG A 398 19.55 -10.68 6.13
N GLU A 399 19.84 -9.46 6.55
CA GLU A 399 20.80 -8.61 5.82
C GLU A 399 22.21 -9.19 5.84
N LYS A 400 22.68 -9.65 7.00
CA LYS A 400 23.99 -10.31 7.14
C LYS A 400 24.09 -11.54 6.23
N GLN A 401 23.09 -12.43 6.31
CA GLN A 401 23.04 -13.65 5.49
C GLN A 401 23.00 -13.33 4.00
N ALA A 402 22.28 -12.28 3.58
CA ALA A 402 22.22 -11.87 2.19
C ALA A 402 23.60 -11.43 1.66
N PHE A 403 24.35 -10.63 2.44
CA PHE A 403 25.70 -10.23 2.04
C PHE A 403 26.69 -11.40 2.07
N GLU A 404 26.61 -12.30 3.05
CA GLU A 404 27.43 -13.52 3.09
C GLU A 404 27.19 -14.40 1.85
N LEU A 405 25.93 -14.57 1.46
CA LEU A 405 25.56 -15.29 0.24
C LEU A 405 26.15 -14.61 -1.00
N LEU A 406 26.03 -13.27 -1.13
CA LEU A 406 26.59 -12.54 -2.26
C LEU A 406 28.11 -12.67 -2.34
N ILE A 407 28.81 -12.65 -1.20
CA ILE A 407 30.26 -12.84 -1.14
C ILE A 407 30.62 -14.26 -1.58
N HIS A 408 29.93 -15.28 -1.05
CA HIS A 408 30.14 -16.67 -1.44
C HIS A 408 29.88 -16.90 -2.93
N THR A 409 28.78 -16.35 -3.47
CA THR A 409 28.48 -16.42 -4.89
C THR A 409 29.55 -15.70 -5.71
N LYS A 410 30.04 -14.53 -5.28
CA LYS A 410 31.13 -13.81 -5.95
C LYS A 410 32.42 -14.62 -5.98
N THR A 411 32.77 -15.34 -4.90
CA THR A 411 33.99 -16.17 -4.86
C THR A 411 33.91 -17.39 -5.76
N VAL A 412 32.71 -17.96 -5.95
CA VAL A 412 32.49 -19.12 -6.82
C VAL A 412 32.29 -18.71 -8.28
N MET A 413 31.78 -17.51 -8.53
CA MET A 413 31.42 -17.04 -9.86
C MET A 413 32.66 -16.82 -10.74
N VAL A 414 32.79 -17.66 -11.76
CA VAL A 414 33.68 -17.43 -12.91
C VAL A 414 32.93 -16.53 -13.89
N VAL A 415 33.47 -15.36 -14.19
CA VAL A 415 32.95 -14.42 -15.22
C VAL A 415 33.69 -14.72 -16.52
N PRO A 416 33.08 -15.37 -17.53
CA PRO A 416 33.72 -15.57 -18.82
C PRO A 416 34.01 -14.22 -19.48
N THR A 417 35.17 -14.07 -20.13
CA THR A 417 35.58 -12.81 -20.79
C THR A 417 34.63 -12.35 -21.91
N TYR A 418 33.81 -13.25 -22.46
CA TYR A 418 32.80 -12.96 -23.50
C TYR A 418 31.46 -12.42 -22.95
N GLN A 419 31.41 -12.04 -21.67
CA GLN A 419 30.18 -11.65 -20.98
C GLN A 419 29.84 -10.15 -21.06
N ASP A 420 30.48 -9.41 -21.98
CA ASP A 420 30.21 -7.98 -22.25
C ASP A 420 28.80 -7.73 -22.84
N GLY A 421 27.93 -8.74 -22.89
CA GLY A 421 26.56 -8.63 -23.40
C GLY A 421 26.46 -8.37 -24.90
N LYS A 422 27.56 -8.02 -25.55
CA LYS A 422 27.78 -8.01 -26.99
C LYS A 422 28.01 -9.45 -27.45
N THR A 423 27.00 -10.30 -27.30
CA THR A 423 26.97 -11.54 -28.07
C THR A 423 27.01 -11.18 -29.56
N GLU A 424 27.51 -12.08 -30.42
CA GLU A 424 27.42 -11.91 -31.87
C GLU A 424 25.98 -11.69 -32.37
N GLU A 425 24.96 -12.02 -31.55
CA GLU A 425 23.55 -11.67 -31.79
C GLU A 425 23.30 -10.15 -31.81
N TYR A 426 24.02 -9.34 -31.00
CA TYR A 426 23.94 -7.88 -31.05
C TYR A 426 24.61 -7.33 -32.32
N PHE A 427 25.66 -8.00 -32.80
CA PHE A 427 26.23 -7.72 -34.11
C PHE A 427 25.27 -8.10 -35.23
N ASN A 428 24.58 -9.23 -35.17
CA ASN A 428 23.57 -9.63 -36.18
C ASN A 428 22.34 -8.70 -36.26
N LEU A 429 22.07 -7.88 -35.23
CA LEU A 429 21.00 -6.86 -35.25
C LEU A 429 21.42 -5.59 -35.99
N ASN A 430 22.72 -5.26 -35.98
CA ASN A 430 23.31 -4.08 -36.63
C ASN A 430 24.12 -4.39 -37.89
N VAL A 431 24.32 -5.67 -38.21
CA VAL A 431 24.66 -6.09 -39.56
C VAL A 431 23.39 -5.79 -40.37
N GLU A 432 23.35 -4.59 -40.95
CA GLU A 432 22.87 -4.45 -42.32
C GLU A 432 23.28 -5.75 -43.00
N HIS A 433 22.33 -6.60 -43.37
CA HIS A 433 22.63 -7.76 -44.19
C HIS A 433 23.46 -7.21 -45.35
N GLU A 434 24.80 -7.35 -45.27
CA GLU A 434 25.68 -7.12 -46.39
C GLU A 434 25.05 -7.92 -47.48
N ASP A 435 24.73 -7.17 -48.54
CA ASP A 435 23.87 -7.57 -49.63
C ASP A 435 23.97 -9.06 -49.88
N SER A 436 22.84 -9.75 -49.72
CA SER A 436 22.64 -11.08 -50.27
C SER A 436 23.34 -11.12 -51.62
N ALA A 437 24.40 -11.91 -51.72
CA ALA A 437 25.31 -12.03 -52.84
C ALA A 437 24.70 -11.48 -54.13
N LEU A 438 25.24 -10.37 -54.62
CA LEU A 438 24.89 -9.70 -55.86
C LEU A 438 24.65 -10.73 -56.99
N ASP A 439 23.40 -11.15 -57.13
CA ASP A 439 22.95 -12.03 -58.20
C ASP A 439 22.82 -11.14 -59.44
N THR A 440 23.97 -10.90 -60.07
CA THR A 440 24.24 -10.07 -61.26
C THR A 440 23.46 -10.49 -62.51
N ARG A 441 22.44 -11.36 -62.37
CA ARG A 441 21.57 -11.85 -63.46
C ARG A 441 20.11 -11.41 -63.34
N LYS A 442 19.81 -10.30 -62.65
CA LYS A 442 18.51 -9.59 -62.82
C LYS A 442 18.68 -8.32 -63.64
N ALA A 443 18.60 -8.47 -64.95
CA ALA A 443 18.36 -7.37 -65.87
C ALA A 443 16.94 -6.80 -65.62
N GLY A 444 16.87 -5.57 -65.08
CA GLY A 444 15.62 -4.81 -65.00
C GLY A 444 15.34 -4.10 -63.66
N GLY A 445 16.11 -3.07 -63.33
CA GLY A 445 15.63 -1.77 -62.83
C GLY A 445 14.57 -1.63 -61.72
N GLN A 446 14.31 -2.62 -60.86
CA GLN A 446 13.48 -2.43 -59.67
C GLN A 446 14.23 -2.88 -58.41
N ASN A 447 14.84 -1.92 -57.71
CA ASN A 447 15.24 -2.10 -56.31
C ASN A 447 13.98 -2.27 -55.47
N GLN A 448 13.50 -3.50 -55.29
CA GLN A 448 12.65 -3.82 -54.16
C GLN A 448 13.54 -3.84 -52.91
N GLN A 449 13.81 -2.67 -52.33
CA GLN A 449 14.25 -2.62 -50.95
C GLN A 449 13.15 -3.32 -50.13
N LYS A 450 13.45 -4.51 -49.60
CA LYS A 450 12.56 -5.16 -48.64
C LYS A 450 12.52 -4.27 -47.41
N GLU A 451 11.43 -3.53 -47.25
CA GLU A 451 11.19 -2.76 -46.04
C GLU A 451 11.30 -3.69 -44.82
N LYS A 452 12.04 -3.24 -43.80
CA LYS A 452 12.13 -3.98 -42.53
C LYS A 452 10.72 -4.12 -41.94
N PRO A 453 10.39 -5.26 -41.32
CA PRO A 453 9.08 -5.45 -40.72
C PRO A 453 8.88 -4.51 -39.52
N ILE A 454 7.90 -3.59 -39.59
CA ILE A 454 7.52 -2.66 -38.49
C ILE A 454 6.23 -3.05 -37.74
N VAL A 455 6.25 -3.30 -36.43
CA VAL A 455 5.04 -3.60 -35.62
C VAL A 455 4.74 -2.42 -34.71
N ILE A 456 3.48 -1.99 -34.69
CA ILE A 456 3.03 -0.96 -33.73
C ILE A 456 2.68 -1.66 -32.43
N VAL A 457 3.23 -1.16 -31.32
CA VAL A 457 3.04 -1.72 -29.97
C VAL A 457 2.52 -0.63 -29.06
N ASP A 458 1.50 -0.97 -28.27
CA ASP A 458 1.00 -0.08 -27.23
C ASP A 458 2.10 0.24 -26.20
N MET A 459 2.27 1.51 -25.85
CA MET A 459 3.17 1.94 -24.78
C MET A 459 2.93 1.21 -23.45
N ARG A 460 1.69 0.80 -23.16
CA ARG A 460 1.35 0.06 -21.93
C ARG A 460 1.98 -1.33 -21.88
N GLU A 461 2.30 -1.89 -23.03
CA GLU A 461 2.71 -3.28 -23.21
C GLU A 461 4.24 -3.47 -23.09
N PHE A 462 5.01 -2.37 -23.06
CA PHE A 462 6.45 -2.36 -22.74
C PHE A 462 6.79 -2.81 -21.32
N ARG A 463 5.79 -3.00 -20.46
CA ARG A 463 5.97 -3.63 -19.14
C ARG A 463 6.25 -5.13 -19.24
N SER A 464 6.05 -5.72 -20.41
CA SER A 464 6.23 -7.15 -20.64
C SER A 464 7.50 -7.46 -21.44
N ASP A 465 7.90 -8.74 -21.44
CA ASP A 465 9.13 -9.18 -22.12
C ASP A 465 8.98 -9.29 -23.65
N LEU A 466 7.76 -9.33 -24.17
CA LEU A 466 7.49 -9.63 -25.59
C LEU A 466 8.05 -8.56 -26.56
N PRO A 467 7.92 -7.25 -26.32
CA PRO A 467 8.53 -6.23 -27.18
C PRO A 467 10.06 -6.38 -27.28
N ALA A 468 10.75 -6.65 -26.17
CA ALA A 468 12.20 -6.86 -26.19
C ALA A 468 12.59 -8.09 -27.05
N LEU A 469 11.78 -9.15 -27.01
CA LEU A 469 11.98 -10.36 -27.82
C LEU A 469 11.70 -10.15 -29.31
N LEU A 470 10.67 -9.36 -29.65
CA LEU A 470 10.38 -8.99 -31.03
C LEU A 470 11.53 -8.22 -31.66
N HIS A 471 12.09 -7.26 -30.91
CA HIS A 471 13.27 -6.52 -31.36
C HIS A 471 14.48 -7.44 -31.52
N LYS A 472 14.70 -8.39 -30.59
CA LYS A 472 15.76 -9.40 -30.71
C LYS A 472 15.62 -10.26 -31.96
N LYS A 473 14.40 -10.49 -32.46
CA LYS A 473 14.12 -11.24 -33.69
C LYS A 473 14.25 -10.39 -34.97
N GLY A 474 14.65 -9.12 -34.88
CA GLY A 474 14.85 -8.23 -36.03
C GLY A 474 13.58 -7.54 -36.54
N ILE A 475 12.52 -7.50 -35.74
CA ILE A 475 11.30 -6.72 -36.03
C ILE A 475 11.46 -5.33 -35.42
N ASN A 476 11.31 -4.29 -36.25
CA ASN A 476 11.31 -2.91 -35.76
C ASN A 476 9.99 -2.63 -35.03
N ILE A 477 10.08 -1.94 -33.90
CA ILE A 477 8.94 -1.66 -33.02
C ILE A 477 8.69 -0.17 -32.99
N GLU A 478 7.44 0.21 -33.25
CA GLU A 478 6.97 1.59 -33.11
C GLU A 478 6.08 1.71 -31.87
N PRO A 479 6.55 2.39 -30.80
CA PRO A 479 5.76 2.61 -29.60
C PRO A 479 4.70 3.70 -29.81
N VAL A 480 3.42 3.35 -29.79
CA VAL A 480 2.31 4.31 -29.96
C VAL A 480 1.20 3.98 -28.96
N THR A 481 0.60 4.98 -28.31
CA THR A 481 -0.59 4.76 -27.46
C THR A 481 -1.81 4.46 -28.33
N ILE A 482 -2.22 3.21 -28.40
CA ILE A 482 -3.40 2.76 -29.15
C ILE A 482 -4.57 2.47 -28.21
N ALA A 483 -5.78 2.83 -28.63
CA ALA A 483 -6.99 2.57 -27.83
C ALA A 483 -7.48 1.12 -27.98
N ILE A 484 -7.18 0.48 -29.12
CA ILE A 484 -7.75 -0.81 -29.53
C ILE A 484 -6.64 -1.81 -29.83
N GLY A 485 -6.59 -2.89 -29.05
CA GLY A 485 -5.57 -3.94 -29.14
C GLY A 485 -4.23 -3.54 -28.52
N ASP A 486 -3.32 -4.51 -28.42
CA ASP A 486 -1.99 -4.32 -27.84
C ASP A 486 -0.90 -4.28 -28.92
N TYR A 487 -1.08 -5.04 -30.01
CA TYR A 487 -0.15 -5.11 -31.13
C TYR A 487 -0.89 -5.02 -32.47
N ILE A 488 -0.40 -4.17 -33.37
CA ILE A 488 -0.88 -4.10 -34.75
C ILE A 488 0.24 -4.62 -35.65
N LEU A 489 0.03 -5.83 -36.20
CA LEU A 489 1.04 -6.49 -37.04
C LEU A 489 1.00 -5.99 -38.49
N THR A 490 -0.20 -5.74 -38.98
CA THR A 490 -0.52 -5.29 -40.35
C THR A 490 -1.79 -4.44 -40.31
N PRO A 491 -2.13 -3.67 -41.36
CA PRO A 491 -3.37 -2.88 -41.37
C PRO A 491 -4.66 -3.68 -41.11
N GLU A 492 -4.62 -4.99 -41.39
CA GLU A 492 -5.76 -5.91 -41.20
C GLU A 492 -5.77 -6.64 -39.86
N ILE A 493 -4.59 -6.86 -39.26
CA ILE A 493 -4.40 -7.74 -38.11
C ILE A 493 -4.12 -6.92 -36.86
N CYS A 494 -5.05 -7.01 -35.92
CA CYS A 494 -4.91 -6.52 -34.56
C CYS A 494 -4.83 -7.71 -33.61
N VAL A 495 -3.90 -7.66 -32.67
CA VAL A 495 -3.70 -8.68 -31.64
C VAL A 495 -3.95 -8.06 -30.26
N GLU A 496 -4.85 -8.67 -29.51
CA GLU A 496 -4.95 -8.48 -28.06
C GLU A 496 -4.23 -9.64 -27.39
N ARG A 497 -3.25 -9.34 -26.54
CA ARG A 497 -2.49 -10.34 -25.80
C ARG A 497 -3.10 -10.51 -24.41
N LYS A 498 -3.29 -11.75 -23.97
CA LYS A 498 -3.81 -12.06 -22.65
C LYS A 498 -3.01 -13.16 -21.96
N SER A 499 -2.49 -12.86 -20.77
CA SER A 499 -2.04 -13.88 -19.83
C SER A 499 -3.23 -14.71 -19.34
N ILE A 500 -2.99 -15.93 -18.85
CA ILE A 500 -4.06 -16.80 -18.32
C ILE A 500 -4.81 -16.13 -17.17
N SER A 501 -4.09 -15.48 -16.26
CA SER A 501 -4.68 -14.73 -15.13
C SER A 501 -5.58 -13.60 -15.62
N ASP A 502 -5.10 -12.81 -16.58
CA ASP A 502 -5.86 -11.70 -17.14
C ASP A 502 -7.04 -12.18 -17.97
N LEU A 503 -6.94 -13.33 -18.63
CA LEU A 503 -8.03 -13.93 -19.38
C LEU A 503 -9.19 -14.27 -18.44
N ILE A 504 -8.89 -14.95 -17.33
CA ILE A 504 -9.90 -15.30 -16.32
C ILE A 504 -10.51 -14.04 -15.71
N GLY A 505 -9.69 -13.06 -15.32
CA GLY A 505 -10.15 -11.79 -14.76
C GLY A 505 -11.02 -10.98 -15.73
N SER A 506 -10.61 -10.90 -17.00
CA SER A 506 -11.32 -10.14 -18.04
C SER A 506 -12.60 -10.81 -18.53
N LEU A 507 -12.67 -12.14 -18.54
CA LEU A 507 -13.89 -12.90 -18.82
C LEU A 507 -14.91 -12.75 -17.68
N ASN A 508 -14.46 -12.75 -16.42
CA ASN A 508 -15.34 -12.59 -15.27
C ASN A 508 -15.87 -11.16 -15.12
N SER A 509 -15.06 -10.15 -15.43
CA SER A 509 -15.48 -8.74 -15.44
C SER A 509 -16.27 -8.33 -16.68
N GLY A 510 -16.26 -9.15 -17.75
CA GLY A 510 -16.86 -8.81 -19.03
C GLY A 510 -16.05 -7.84 -19.89
N ARG A 511 -14.90 -7.35 -19.40
CA ARG A 511 -14.00 -6.43 -20.12
C ARG A 511 -13.53 -7.00 -21.46
N LEU A 512 -13.26 -8.30 -21.55
CA LEU A 512 -12.77 -8.90 -22.79
C LEU A 512 -13.79 -8.78 -23.93
N TYR A 513 -15.08 -8.86 -23.61
CA TYR A 513 -16.14 -8.78 -24.61
C TYR A 513 -16.21 -7.38 -25.26
N THR A 514 -16.03 -6.31 -24.50
CA THR A 514 -16.00 -4.95 -25.04
C THR A 514 -14.76 -4.73 -25.91
N GLN A 515 -13.61 -5.25 -25.49
CA GLN A 515 -12.36 -5.23 -26.26
C GLN A 515 -12.52 -5.97 -27.60
N CYS A 516 -13.06 -7.19 -27.59
CA CYS A 516 -13.33 -7.96 -28.82
C CYS A 516 -14.35 -7.26 -29.73
N THR A 517 -15.33 -6.54 -29.16
CA THR A 517 -16.30 -5.75 -29.93
C THR A 517 -15.62 -4.61 -30.67
N GLN A 518 -14.74 -3.87 -30.00
CA GLN A 518 -13.99 -2.77 -30.59
C GLN A 518 -13.02 -3.28 -31.68
N MET A 519 -12.28 -4.35 -31.40
CA MET A 519 -11.37 -4.94 -32.39
C MET A 519 -12.11 -5.44 -33.64
N SER A 520 -13.27 -6.10 -33.48
CA SER A 520 -14.03 -6.66 -34.60
C SER A 520 -14.70 -5.60 -35.48
N ARG A 521 -14.91 -4.39 -34.96
CA ARG A 521 -15.46 -3.25 -35.71
C ARG A 521 -14.39 -2.60 -36.59
N ASN A 522 -13.18 -2.44 -36.06
CA ASN A 522 -12.14 -1.62 -36.69
C ASN A 522 -11.16 -2.45 -37.54
N TYR A 523 -10.96 -3.72 -37.20
CA TYR A 523 -10.00 -4.59 -37.89
C TYR A 523 -10.67 -5.77 -38.59
N THR A 524 -10.08 -6.21 -39.70
CA THR A 524 -10.67 -7.29 -40.48
C THR A 524 -10.39 -8.68 -39.90
N ARG A 525 -9.22 -8.84 -39.27
CA ARG A 525 -8.73 -10.08 -38.66
C ARG A 525 -8.29 -9.83 -37.21
N PRO A 526 -9.23 -9.75 -36.26
CA PRO A 526 -8.89 -9.64 -34.84
C PRO A 526 -8.37 -10.99 -34.31
N ILE A 527 -7.24 -10.96 -33.61
CA ILE A 527 -6.61 -12.12 -32.97
C ILE A 527 -6.59 -11.90 -31.46
N LEU A 528 -7.09 -12.87 -30.70
CA LEU A 528 -6.86 -12.96 -29.27
C LEU A 528 -5.75 -13.98 -29.03
N LEU A 529 -4.59 -13.48 -28.60
CA LEU A 529 -3.42 -14.29 -28.28
C LEU A 529 -3.46 -14.62 -26.78
N ILE A 530 -3.56 -15.91 -26.47
CA ILE A 530 -3.48 -16.43 -25.10
C ILE A 530 -2.08 -16.98 -24.90
N GLU A 531 -1.35 -16.39 -23.95
CA GLU A 531 0.05 -16.74 -23.65
C GLU A 531 0.18 -17.49 -22.34
N PHE A 532 0.96 -18.56 -22.37
CA PHE A 532 1.29 -19.40 -21.22
C PHE A 532 2.69 -19.06 -20.69
N ASP A 533 2.87 -19.33 -19.40
CA ASP A 533 4.17 -19.22 -18.75
C ASP A 533 5.00 -20.48 -19.06
N GLN A 534 6.27 -20.29 -19.40
CA GLN A 534 7.22 -21.37 -19.74
C GLN A 534 7.36 -22.40 -18.62
N ASN A 535 7.20 -21.95 -17.37
CA ASN A 535 7.39 -22.79 -16.20
C ASN A 535 6.12 -23.56 -15.81
N LYS A 536 5.01 -23.37 -16.52
CA LYS A 536 3.72 -24.00 -16.22
C LYS A 536 3.33 -24.98 -17.33
N PRO A 537 2.68 -26.11 -16.98
CA PRO A 537 2.16 -27.01 -18.00
C PRO A 537 1.15 -26.28 -18.90
N PHE A 538 1.20 -26.54 -20.20
CA PHE A 538 0.35 -25.97 -21.24
C PHE A 538 -1.10 -26.51 -21.16
N ASN A 539 -1.76 -26.30 -20.02
CA ASN A 539 -3.13 -26.73 -19.83
C ASN A 539 -3.96 -25.56 -19.29
N LEU A 540 -5.08 -25.26 -19.97
CA LEU A 540 -6.14 -24.45 -19.38
C LEU A 540 -6.78 -25.18 -18.18
N GLN A 541 -6.75 -26.51 -18.23
CA GLN A 541 -7.16 -27.43 -17.17
C GLN A 541 -5.92 -27.92 -16.44
N GLY A 542 -5.49 -27.21 -15.39
CA GLY A 542 -4.63 -27.84 -14.40
C GLY A 542 -5.29 -29.13 -13.91
N HIS A 543 -4.49 -30.14 -13.61
CA HIS A 543 -4.91 -31.41 -13.00
C HIS A 543 -5.44 -31.21 -11.56
N LEU A 544 -6.38 -30.28 -11.39
CA LEU A 544 -7.11 -29.92 -10.17
C LEU A 544 -8.57 -30.36 -10.29
N VAL A 545 -8.81 -31.46 -11.01
CA VAL A 545 -10.02 -32.29 -10.87
C VAL A 545 -9.93 -33.08 -9.56
N VAL A 546 -9.78 -32.36 -8.44
CA VAL A 546 -9.99 -32.88 -7.08
C VAL A 546 -11.02 -32.02 -6.33
N SER A 547 -11.28 -30.79 -6.79
CA SER A 547 -12.48 -30.05 -6.42
C SER A 547 -13.50 -30.10 -7.56
N THR A 548 -14.68 -30.64 -7.28
CA THR A 548 -15.89 -30.61 -8.12
C THR A 548 -16.45 -29.18 -8.25
N ASP A 549 -15.60 -28.19 -8.47
CA ASP A 549 -16.00 -26.80 -8.52
C ASP A 549 -16.14 -26.37 -9.98
N LEU A 550 -17.38 -25.99 -10.35
CA LEU A 550 -17.85 -25.61 -11.69
C LEU A 550 -17.01 -24.52 -12.41
N SER A 551 -16.05 -23.90 -11.73
CA SER A 551 -15.29 -22.74 -12.23
C SER A 551 -14.46 -23.00 -13.49
N GLY A 552 -13.87 -24.19 -13.64
CA GLY A 552 -13.08 -24.54 -14.84
C GLY A 552 -13.97 -24.71 -16.08
N THR A 553 -15.15 -25.32 -15.90
CA THR A 553 -16.16 -25.43 -16.95
C THR A 553 -16.75 -24.07 -17.33
N ASP A 554 -16.88 -23.15 -16.37
CA ASP A 554 -17.42 -21.81 -16.61
C ASP A 554 -16.52 -20.98 -17.55
N ILE A 555 -15.19 -21.08 -17.42
CA ILE A 555 -14.26 -20.34 -18.30
C ILE A 555 -14.37 -20.85 -19.73
N GLN A 556 -14.41 -22.18 -19.91
CA GLN A 556 -14.54 -22.79 -21.23
C GLN A 556 -15.88 -22.42 -21.88
N GLN A 557 -16.97 -22.45 -21.13
CA GLN A 557 -18.29 -22.03 -21.62
C GLN A 557 -18.32 -20.55 -22.01
N LYS A 558 -17.71 -19.67 -21.20
CA LYS A 558 -17.58 -18.24 -21.53
C LYS A 558 -16.73 -18.00 -22.78
N LEU A 559 -15.64 -18.73 -22.94
CA LEU A 559 -14.80 -18.64 -24.14
C LEU A 559 -15.53 -19.15 -25.38
N GLN A 560 -16.27 -20.27 -25.26
CA GLN A 560 -17.13 -20.77 -26.33
C GLN A 560 -18.18 -19.74 -26.74
N LEU A 561 -18.88 -19.16 -25.76
CA LEU A 561 -19.86 -18.11 -26.00
C LEU A 561 -19.25 -16.90 -26.74
N LEU A 562 -18.04 -16.50 -26.36
CA LEU A 562 -17.31 -15.42 -27.00
C LEU A 562 -16.98 -15.76 -28.46
N THR A 563 -16.52 -16.98 -28.75
CA THR A 563 -16.25 -17.42 -30.13
C THR A 563 -17.49 -17.52 -31.01
N ILE A 564 -18.64 -17.88 -30.43
CA ILE A 564 -19.93 -17.92 -31.15
C ILE A 564 -20.37 -16.49 -31.52
N HIS A 565 -20.19 -15.53 -30.61
CA HIS A 565 -20.59 -14.15 -30.83
C HIS A 565 -19.69 -13.42 -31.84
N PHE A 566 -18.39 -13.74 -31.88
CA PHE A 566 -17.42 -13.12 -32.78
C PHE A 566 -16.81 -14.13 -33.76
N PRO A 567 -17.49 -14.47 -34.87
CA PRO A 567 -17.02 -15.50 -35.80
C PRO A 567 -15.71 -15.15 -36.53
N ARG A 568 -15.38 -13.86 -36.61
CA ARG A 568 -14.13 -13.35 -37.22
C ARG A 568 -12.93 -13.42 -36.27
N LEU A 569 -13.17 -13.54 -34.96
CA LEU A 569 -12.11 -13.58 -33.96
C LEU A 569 -11.35 -14.90 -34.06
N LYS A 570 -10.01 -14.80 -34.12
CA LYS A 570 -9.13 -15.97 -34.10
C LYS A 570 -8.47 -16.09 -32.73
N LEU A 571 -8.60 -17.26 -32.12
CA LEU A 571 -7.88 -17.59 -30.89
C LEU A 571 -6.55 -18.22 -31.27
N VAL A 572 -5.45 -17.66 -30.76
CA VAL A 572 -4.12 -18.24 -30.92
C VAL A 572 -3.53 -18.52 -29.55
N TRP A 573 -2.98 -19.72 -29.41
CA TRP A 573 -2.41 -20.21 -28.17
C TRP A 573 -0.89 -20.26 -28.33
N SER A 574 -0.16 -19.63 -27.41
CA SER A 574 1.29 -19.61 -27.43
C SER A 574 1.84 -20.21 -26.13
N PRO A 575 2.76 -21.20 -26.19
CA PRO A 575 3.30 -21.82 -24.99
C PRO A 575 4.33 -20.93 -24.27
N SER A 576 4.90 -19.94 -24.97
CA SER A 576 5.89 -19.04 -24.42
C SER A 576 5.95 -17.69 -25.16
N PRO A 577 6.47 -16.63 -24.52
CA PRO A 577 6.75 -15.36 -25.18
C PRO A 577 7.70 -15.50 -26.39
N TYR A 578 8.68 -16.41 -26.32
CA TYR A 578 9.61 -16.68 -27.43
C TYR A 578 8.88 -17.23 -28.66
N ALA A 579 7.96 -18.19 -28.45
CA ALA A 579 7.13 -18.75 -29.51
C ALA A 579 6.18 -17.70 -30.09
N THR A 580 5.69 -16.76 -29.26
CA THR A 580 4.90 -15.62 -29.74
C THR A 580 5.69 -14.71 -30.68
N ALA A 581 6.93 -14.40 -30.33
CA ALA A 581 7.78 -13.56 -31.19
C ALA A 581 8.06 -14.23 -32.54
N GLU A 582 8.26 -15.55 -32.55
CA GLU A 582 8.39 -16.36 -33.77
C GLU A 582 7.09 -16.37 -34.59
N LEU A 583 5.95 -16.59 -33.95
CA LEU A 583 4.64 -16.52 -34.59
C LEU A 583 4.40 -15.14 -35.23
N PHE A 584 4.76 -14.05 -34.56
CA PHE A 584 4.60 -12.69 -35.11
C PHE A 584 5.49 -12.47 -36.32
N TYR A 585 6.71 -13.02 -36.30
CA TYR A 585 7.59 -13.00 -37.45
C TYR A 585 6.96 -13.74 -38.63
N GLU A 586 6.45 -14.95 -38.44
CA GLU A 586 5.78 -15.74 -39.47
C GLU A 586 4.51 -15.08 -40.01
N LEU A 587 3.64 -14.57 -39.12
CA LEU A 587 2.39 -13.91 -39.50
C LEU A 587 2.61 -12.69 -40.38
N LYS A 588 3.79 -12.07 -40.26
CA LYS A 588 4.14 -10.86 -40.98
C LYS A 588 4.83 -11.10 -42.32
N GLN A 589 5.39 -12.30 -42.53
CA GLN A 589 6.03 -12.61 -43.81
C GLN A 589 5.04 -12.44 -44.97
N GLY A 590 5.46 -11.67 -45.98
CA GLY A 590 4.67 -11.43 -47.19
C GLY A 590 3.48 -10.47 -47.02
N ARG A 591 3.36 -9.74 -45.90
CA ARG A 591 2.29 -8.76 -45.67
C ARG A 591 2.85 -7.33 -45.58
N LYS A 592 1.98 -6.34 -45.85
CA LYS A 592 2.32 -4.91 -45.77
C LYS A 592 2.50 -4.47 -44.31
N ASN A 593 3.40 -3.49 -44.11
CA ASN A 593 3.59 -2.83 -42.82
C ASN A 593 2.34 -1.99 -42.44
N PRO A 594 2.05 -1.84 -41.14
CA PRO A 594 1.00 -0.97 -40.63
C PRO A 594 1.42 0.51 -40.67
N ASN A 595 0.46 1.40 -40.90
CA ASN A 595 0.66 2.86 -40.86
C ASN A 595 0.34 3.41 -39.46
N VAL A 596 1.25 4.23 -38.91
CA VAL A 596 1.09 4.84 -37.58
C VAL A 596 -0.04 5.87 -37.55
N GLU A 597 -0.16 6.69 -38.59
CA GLU A 597 -1.16 7.76 -38.65
C GLU A 597 -2.60 7.22 -38.66
N GLU A 598 -2.85 6.13 -39.38
CA GLU A 598 -4.16 5.47 -39.42
C GLU A 598 -4.53 4.89 -38.05
N ALA A 599 -3.56 4.30 -37.34
CA ALA A 599 -3.79 3.76 -36.00
C ALA A 599 -4.13 4.86 -34.98
N ILE A 600 -3.53 6.04 -35.10
CA ILE A 600 -3.83 7.20 -34.25
C ILE A 600 -5.20 7.80 -34.60
N ALA A 601 -5.53 7.90 -35.89
CA ALA A 601 -6.82 8.44 -36.34
C ALA A 601 -8.01 7.61 -35.82
N LEU A 602 -7.85 6.29 -35.70
CA LEU A 602 -8.86 5.40 -35.13
C LEU A 602 -9.12 5.62 -33.63
N ASN A 603 -8.24 6.35 -32.92
CA ASN A 603 -8.45 6.72 -31.51
C ASN A 603 -9.35 7.97 -31.34
N GLY A 604 -9.63 8.72 -32.41
CA GLY A 604 -10.13 10.11 -32.36
C GLY A 604 -11.55 10.35 -31.81
N ASP A 605 -12.39 9.32 -31.67
CA ASP A 605 -13.79 9.51 -31.27
C ASP A 605 -13.99 9.83 -29.76
N ASN A 606 -12.95 9.72 -28.92
CA ASN A 606 -13.05 9.94 -27.46
C ASN A 606 -12.36 11.24 -26.96
N THR A 607 -11.84 12.08 -27.85
CA THR A 607 -11.02 13.26 -27.52
C THR A 607 -11.70 14.31 -26.62
N ALA A 608 -13.04 14.31 -26.51
CA ALA A 608 -13.76 15.21 -25.62
C ALA A 608 -13.62 14.83 -24.13
N GLU A 609 -13.37 13.55 -23.81
CA GLU A 609 -13.19 13.10 -22.43
C GLU A 609 -11.79 13.43 -21.90
N ASP A 610 -10.76 13.43 -22.76
CA ASP A 610 -9.35 13.66 -22.38
C ASP A 610 -9.07 15.08 -21.86
N MET A 611 -9.72 16.10 -22.44
CA MET A 611 -9.59 17.51 -21.99
C MET A 611 -10.14 17.77 -20.57
N HIS A 612 -11.04 16.91 -20.06
CA HIS A 612 -11.59 17.07 -18.71
C HIS A 612 -10.63 16.57 -17.62
N TYR A 613 -9.71 15.67 -17.95
CA TYR A 613 -8.76 15.09 -16.97
C TYR A 613 -7.65 16.06 -16.55
N GLU A 614 -7.33 17.08 -17.36
CA GLU A 614 -6.29 18.07 -17.01
C GLU A 614 -6.79 19.15 -16.05
N ARG A 615 -8.11 19.44 -16.04
CA ARG A 615 -8.69 20.53 -15.26
C ARG A 615 -9.09 20.13 -13.85
N TYR A 616 -9.37 18.85 -13.62
CA TYR A 616 -9.90 18.34 -12.36
C TYR A 616 -8.99 17.28 -11.75
N ASN A 617 -9.02 17.15 -10.43
CA ASN A 617 -8.35 16.03 -9.78
C ASN A 617 -9.00 14.72 -10.23
N ILE A 618 -8.21 13.87 -10.88
CA ILE A 618 -8.61 12.57 -11.44
C ILE A 618 -9.30 11.69 -10.39
N GLN A 619 -8.83 11.73 -9.14
CA GLN A 619 -9.40 10.92 -8.06
C GLN A 619 -10.82 11.35 -7.71
N VAL A 620 -11.08 12.66 -7.69
CA VAL A 620 -12.42 13.19 -7.41
C VAL A 620 -13.34 12.90 -8.58
N HIS A 621 -12.86 13.08 -9.81
CA HIS A 621 -13.63 12.78 -11.01
C HIS A 621 -14.05 11.30 -11.06
N ASP A 622 -13.11 10.37 -10.87
CA ASP A 622 -13.40 8.92 -10.86
C ASP A 622 -14.34 8.53 -9.71
N PHE A 623 -14.20 9.16 -8.54
CA PHE A 623 -15.12 8.93 -7.42
C PHE A 623 -16.55 9.40 -7.74
N VAL A 624 -16.70 10.62 -8.24
CA VAL A 624 -18.01 11.20 -8.57
C VAL A 624 -18.67 10.44 -9.72
N GLN A 625 -17.90 9.99 -10.71
CA GLN A 625 -18.40 9.17 -11.83
C GLN A 625 -19.03 7.85 -11.37
N LYS A 626 -18.54 7.29 -10.25
CA LYS A 626 -19.06 6.04 -9.68
C LYS A 626 -20.32 6.24 -8.82
N LEU A 627 -20.71 7.49 -8.53
CA LEU A 627 -21.89 7.76 -7.71
C LEU A 627 -23.17 7.48 -8.51
N PRO A 628 -24.15 6.77 -7.91
CA PRO A 628 -25.46 6.59 -8.50
C PRO A 628 -26.13 7.94 -8.84
N GLY A 629 -26.64 8.06 -10.06
CA GLY A 629 -27.24 9.30 -10.57
C GLY A 629 -26.25 10.20 -11.34
N VAL A 630 -24.95 9.90 -11.32
CA VAL A 630 -23.96 10.58 -12.16
C VAL A 630 -23.77 9.82 -13.48
N THR A 631 -23.72 10.57 -14.58
CA THR A 631 -23.56 10.10 -15.96
C THR A 631 -22.46 10.90 -16.64
N SER A 632 -21.87 10.37 -17.72
CA SER A 632 -20.83 11.08 -18.49
C SER A 632 -21.29 12.46 -19.02
N LYS A 633 -22.61 12.70 -19.12
CA LYS A 633 -23.17 13.98 -19.58
C LYS A 633 -23.39 14.99 -18.45
N ASN A 634 -23.67 14.53 -17.23
CA ASN A 634 -23.96 15.40 -16.09
C ASN A 634 -22.71 15.68 -15.24
N ILE A 635 -21.68 14.83 -15.30
CA ILE A 635 -20.46 14.96 -14.50
C ILE A 635 -19.74 16.29 -14.74
N ALA A 636 -19.62 16.72 -16.00
CA ALA A 636 -19.00 18.01 -16.33
C ALA A 636 -19.74 19.18 -15.66
N ARG A 637 -21.07 19.10 -15.51
CA ARG A 637 -21.88 20.14 -14.87
C ARG A 637 -21.70 20.13 -13.36
N ILE A 638 -21.68 18.95 -12.76
CA ILE A 638 -21.43 18.75 -11.33
C ILE A 638 -20.04 19.27 -10.98
N MET A 639 -19.02 18.94 -11.78
CA MET A 639 -17.64 19.38 -11.56
C MET A 639 -17.45 20.88 -11.82
N ASN A 640 -18.11 21.45 -12.84
CA ASN A 640 -18.02 22.89 -13.12
C ASN A 640 -18.73 23.75 -12.05
N ARG A 641 -19.83 23.26 -11.47
CA ARG A 641 -20.65 24.01 -10.49
C ARG A 641 -20.30 23.67 -9.03
N GLY A 642 -19.72 22.49 -8.78
CA GLY A 642 -19.26 22.06 -7.47
C GLY A 642 -17.90 22.65 -7.11
N LYS A 643 -17.74 23.10 -5.86
CA LYS A 643 -16.46 23.63 -5.35
C LYS A 643 -15.59 22.53 -4.71
N SER A 644 -16.21 21.69 -3.89
CA SER A 644 -15.57 20.57 -3.18
C SER A 644 -16.54 19.40 -3.00
N LEU A 645 -16.03 18.23 -2.61
CA LEU A 645 -16.88 17.08 -2.29
C LEU A 645 -17.74 17.36 -1.04
N ASP A 646 -17.19 18.04 -0.04
CA ASP A 646 -17.93 18.42 1.17
C ASP A 646 -19.09 19.35 0.83
N HIS A 647 -18.87 20.29 -0.10
CA HIS A 647 -19.95 21.13 -0.62
C HIS A 647 -21.05 20.29 -1.27
N LEU A 648 -20.71 19.26 -2.05
CA LEU A 648 -21.70 18.35 -2.65
C LEU A 648 -22.56 17.64 -1.60
N ILE A 649 -21.99 17.30 -0.44
CA ILE A 649 -22.71 16.66 0.67
C ILE A 649 -23.68 17.65 1.34
N THR A 650 -23.32 18.93 1.43
CA THR A 650 -24.19 19.96 2.06
C THR A 650 -25.38 20.39 1.22
N LEU A 651 -25.39 20.09 -0.09
CA LEU A 651 -26.43 20.55 -1.01
C LEU A 651 -27.77 19.86 -0.80
N ASN A 652 -28.84 20.64 -0.85
CA ASN A 652 -30.20 20.14 -0.79
C ASN A 652 -30.61 19.46 -2.10
N GLN A 653 -31.59 18.56 -2.04
CA GLN A 653 -32.14 17.86 -3.21
C GLN A 653 -32.58 18.80 -4.35
N LYS A 654 -33.13 19.98 -4.04
CA LYS A 654 -33.56 20.97 -5.04
C LYS A 654 -32.38 21.61 -5.76
N GLU A 655 -31.31 21.92 -5.05
CA GLU A 655 -30.09 22.51 -5.60
C GLU A 655 -29.36 21.49 -6.49
N LEU A 656 -29.34 20.22 -6.08
CA LEU A 656 -28.86 19.12 -6.92
C LEU A 656 -29.69 18.95 -8.20
N GLN A 657 -31.01 19.13 -8.11
CA GLN A 657 -31.89 19.10 -9.28
C GLN A 657 -31.57 20.25 -10.25
N GLU A 658 -31.22 21.44 -9.76
CA GLU A 658 -30.82 22.57 -10.60
C GLU A 658 -29.45 22.36 -11.28
N ILE A 659 -28.54 21.65 -10.64
CA ILE A 659 -27.21 21.35 -11.18
C ILE A 659 -27.27 20.24 -12.24
N ILE A 660 -28.03 19.17 -11.95
CA ILE A 660 -28.12 17.97 -12.80
C ILE A 660 -29.19 18.14 -13.89
N GLU A 661 -30.19 19.00 -13.67
CA GLU A 661 -31.36 19.23 -14.54
C GLU A 661 -32.24 17.98 -14.74
N ASN A 662 -32.02 16.93 -13.94
CA ASN A 662 -32.84 15.72 -13.91
C ASN A 662 -33.24 15.38 -12.48
N LYS A 663 -34.56 15.31 -12.25
CA LYS A 663 -35.14 15.06 -10.93
C LYS A 663 -34.83 13.66 -10.39
N VAL A 664 -34.86 12.64 -11.24
CA VAL A 664 -34.64 11.24 -10.82
C VAL A 664 -33.17 11.02 -10.44
N GLU A 665 -32.25 11.55 -11.25
CA GLU A 665 -30.82 11.45 -11.00
C GLU A 665 -30.43 12.21 -9.72
N ALA A 666 -30.96 13.42 -9.52
CA ALA A 666 -30.74 14.21 -8.31
C ALA A 666 -31.32 13.52 -7.06
N GLU A 667 -32.49 12.89 -7.15
CA GLU A 667 -33.06 12.07 -6.07
C GLU A 667 -32.14 10.91 -5.69
N THR A 668 -31.62 10.17 -6.68
CA THR A 668 -30.70 9.05 -6.43
C THR A 668 -29.38 9.50 -5.83
N LEU A 669 -28.82 10.62 -6.32
CA LEU A 669 -27.57 11.18 -5.80
C LEU A 669 -27.73 11.70 -4.36
N HIS A 670 -28.84 12.39 -4.08
CA HIS A 670 -29.11 12.88 -2.72
C HIS A 670 -29.33 11.71 -1.75
N ALA A 671 -30.04 10.66 -2.19
CA ALA A 671 -30.28 9.47 -1.39
C ALA A 671 -28.99 8.74 -1.01
N ILE A 672 -28.04 8.56 -1.95
CA ILE A 672 -26.78 7.86 -1.64
C ILE A 672 -25.89 8.64 -0.66
N LEU A 673 -25.95 9.98 -0.69
CA LEU A 673 -25.14 10.84 0.19
C LEU A 673 -25.70 10.92 1.63
N HIS A 674 -27.03 10.91 1.79
CA HIS A 674 -27.68 11.21 3.08
C HIS A 674 -28.27 9.99 3.80
N VAL A 675 -28.54 8.89 3.08
CA VAL A 675 -29.12 7.70 3.70
C VAL A 675 -28.02 6.95 4.46
N LYS A 676 -28.16 6.91 5.79
CA LYS A 676 -27.27 6.11 6.64
C LYS A 676 -27.37 4.64 6.23
N PRO A 677 -26.23 3.94 6.01
CA PRO A 677 -26.25 2.53 5.72
C PRO A 677 -26.84 1.80 6.93
N ARG A 678 -27.93 1.05 6.70
CA ARG A 678 -28.42 0.09 7.69
C ARG A 678 -27.58 -1.17 7.56
N PRO A 679 -27.09 -1.77 8.67
CA PRO A 679 -26.52 -3.11 8.62
C PRO A 679 -27.56 -4.03 7.98
N VAL A 680 -27.10 -4.94 7.12
CA VAL A 680 -28.00 -5.84 6.39
C VAL A 680 -28.59 -6.83 7.39
N ASP A 681 -29.75 -6.52 7.96
CA ASP A 681 -30.55 -7.45 8.75
C ASP A 681 -30.93 -8.64 7.87
N THR A 682 -30.19 -9.73 7.99
CA THR A 682 -30.43 -10.99 7.26
C THR A 682 -31.67 -11.73 7.77
N SER A 683 -32.31 -11.26 8.84
CA SER A 683 -33.57 -11.82 9.37
C SER A 683 -34.76 -11.69 8.41
N ASN A 684 -34.65 -10.87 7.36
CA ASN A 684 -35.71 -10.69 6.35
C ASN A 684 -35.42 -11.31 4.97
N LYS A 685 -34.33 -12.08 4.81
CA LYS A 685 -34.05 -12.78 3.53
C LYS A 685 -35.02 -13.93 3.21
N ASP A 686 -35.83 -14.39 4.17
CA ASP A 686 -36.82 -15.45 3.95
C ASP A 686 -38.20 -14.97 3.47
N LYS A 687 -38.41 -13.67 3.24
CA LYS A 687 -39.69 -13.16 2.71
C LYS A 687 -39.51 -12.15 1.59
N LYS A 688 -38.93 -12.58 0.47
CA LYS A 688 -39.27 -12.14 -0.90
C LYS A 688 -38.47 -12.96 -1.92
N PRO A 689 -39.08 -13.95 -2.61
CA PRO A 689 -38.45 -14.51 -3.79
C PRO A 689 -38.35 -13.39 -4.84
N PHE A 690 -37.13 -13.20 -5.35
CA PHE A 690 -36.79 -12.35 -6.48
C PHE A 690 -37.83 -12.51 -7.60
N GLY A 691 -38.23 -11.38 -8.18
CA GLY A 691 -39.31 -11.27 -9.16
C GLY A 691 -39.18 -12.25 -10.33
N LYS A 692 -40.07 -13.26 -10.35
CA LYS A 692 -40.53 -13.83 -11.61
C LYS A 692 -41.29 -12.75 -12.35
N ARG A 693 -40.66 -12.11 -13.35
CA ARG A 693 -41.39 -11.38 -14.38
C ARG A 693 -42.40 -12.37 -14.99
N LYS A 694 -43.70 -12.11 -14.81
CA LYS A 694 -44.76 -12.81 -15.54
C LYS A 694 -44.60 -12.48 -17.02
N ILE A 695 -44.00 -13.38 -17.79
CA ILE A 695 -44.06 -13.36 -19.24
C ILE A 695 -45.50 -13.72 -19.63
N THR A 696 -46.30 -12.73 -19.98
CA THR A 696 -47.62 -12.96 -20.60
C THR A 696 -47.41 -13.34 -22.06
N GLY A 697 -47.08 -14.61 -22.32
CA GLY A 697 -47.14 -15.20 -23.64
C GLY A 697 -48.53 -15.76 -23.92
N LYS A 698 -49.30 -15.11 -24.80
CA LYS A 698 -50.50 -15.72 -25.40
C LYS A 698 -50.05 -16.91 -26.25
N LEU A 699 -50.30 -18.13 -25.78
CA LEU A 699 -50.21 -19.32 -26.64
C LEU A 699 -51.33 -19.29 -27.67
N PHE A 700 -50.97 -19.19 -28.95
CA PHE A 700 -51.82 -19.60 -30.05
C PHE A 700 -51.91 -21.14 -30.05
N ILE A 701 -53.11 -21.66 -29.82
CA ILE A 701 -53.44 -23.07 -30.00
C ILE A 701 -53.63 -23.32 -31.50
N THR A 702 -52.69 -23.99 -32.15
CA THR A 702 -52.91 -24.59 -33.47
C THR A 702 -53.69 -25.89 -33.29
N LYS A 703 -54.95 -25.89 -33.74
CA LYS A 703 -55.78 -27.09 -33.89
C LYS A 703 -55.16 -28.03 -34.92
N LYS A 704 -55.04 -29.30 -34.55
CA LYS A 704 -54.89 -30.42 -35.49
C LYS A 704 -56.08 -30.46 -36.46
N LYS A 705 -55.80 -30.59 -37.74
CA LYS A 705 -56.45 -31.57 -38.61
C LYS A 705 -55.36 -32.37 -39.29
#